data_AF-A0A413TGZ6-F1
#
_entry.id   AF-A0A413TGZ6-F1
#
_cell.length_a   1.000
_cell.length_b   1.000
_cell.length_c   1.000
_cell.angle_alpha   90.00
_cell.angle_beta   90.00
_cell.angle_gamma   90.00
#
_symmetry.space_group_name_H-M   'P 1'
#
loop_
_entity.id
_entity.type
_entity.pdbx_description
1 polymer ?
#
loop_
_entity_poly.entity_id
_entity_poly.type
_entity_poly.pdbx_seq_one_letter_code
_entity_poly.pdbx_strand_id
1 'polypeptide(L)'
;MRKTRPVNALKKLGIGLAFGAATIMSMPTSALACTQMYMGKNLTADGNTYYGRAEDFGKRYLKHYGIEPAHEPGFKYSSIESAFEYTSNKPTYRYSYVRDHPSNWMGRTDAYSEAGINEKGVSCSATLSTSYNEEAAAADPIDEEVGLGEYSYGSIILGESATAREGVELLGSLIDDQGVCTNDQIIIADNNETWLFATLSAHQWIAMKLADDVASLNPNIGSLNYDVDLNDTENCLHSEKIQSMPEEKGFAKYSADGKFDVAQTYGESLADSGVNQWSRYVQGRDYFGSQLTEGTDYDIITVKKEGKPDQKGAMVSEIQPLFFKPGKSGWSTFELIRAFGNRGENVPGLNANTDGVYAIGTERNTEINLFQIRRGLDPQVATIQWEMLSRAAYSVAIPLYSALITEVSPYFSDQTVSFDHCKQTDVVYNEEPENSINYVLMDISSLCFENPDTLGISVRAYLDALQNELIEQNKEVDAAMLAETTTEGRTALANKAGKAATENTYVKCKALLQEMRAYQKAENFDQPFTPSDLNTETNGLKVSITYAKDALATDPVTPDQPGTPEQPGTPEQPAKPEKPTTKPEKPGKSDTTTTVTTNKTNTKGGLPTTGDRFDGRVVAAFAIAGVAVISAGGYFLYRRNKE
;
A
#
# COMPACT_ATOMS: atom_id res chain seq x y z
N MET A 1 -2.30 -68.33 27.00
CA MET A 1 -0.89 -68.80 27.07
C MET A 1 -0.44 -69.26 25.69
N ARG A 2 0.44 -68.49 25.02
CA ARG A 2 1.65 -68.94 24.31
C ARG A 2 2.18 -67.76 23.49
N LYS A 3 3.35 -67.26 23.90
CA LYS A 3 4.29 -66.49 23.07
C LYS A 3 5.13 -67.49 22.29
N THR A 4 5.55 -67.12 21.08
CA THR A 4 6.90 -67.38 20.54
C THR A 4 7.17 -66.36 19.41
N ARG A 5 8.34 -65.73 19.47
CA ARG A 5 9.00 -64.89 18.44
C ARG A 5 10.22 -65.71 17.90
N PRO A 6 11.15 -65.16 17.09
CA PRO A 6 11.11 -64.52 15.75
C PRO A 6 12.17 -65.16 14.79
N VAL A 7 12.48 -64.54 13.62
CA VAL A 7 13.84 -64.19 13.09
C VAL A 7 13.87 -64.05 11.54
N ASN A 8 14.26 -62.85 11.07
CA ASN A 8 15.10 -62.37 9.93
C ASN A 8 15.04 -63.07 8.53
N ALA A 9 15.28 -62.44 7.37
CA ALA A 9 16.08 -61.26 7.01
C ALA A 9 15.73 -60.70 5.59
N LEU A 10 16.02 -59.40 5.38
CA LEU A 10 16.36 -58.64 4.17
C LEU A 10 16.06 -59.19 2.74
N LYS A 11 15.36 -58.39 1.91
CA LYS A 11 15.93 -57.69 0.72
C LYS A 11 14.89 -56.83 -0.02
N LYS A 12 15.37 -55.68 -0.51
CA LYS A 12 14.76 -54.66 -1.40
C LYS A 12 14.00 -53.51 -0.71
N LEU A 13 14.80 -52.58 -0.19
CA LEU A 13 14.45 -51.17 -0.07
C LEU A 13 14.85 -50.49 -1.39
N GLY A 14 13.95 -49.73 -1.99
CA GLY A 14 14.22 -48.94 -3.20
C GLY A 14 12.97 -48.25 -3.72
N ILE A 15 12.99 -46.93 -3.61
CA ILE A 15 12.18 -45.93 -4.35
C ILE A 15 10.81 -45.58 -3.74
N GLY A 16 10.80 -44.46 -3.01
CA GLY A 16 9.97 -43.29 -3.35
C GLY A 16 8.50 -43.32 -2.93
N LEU A 17 8.21 -42.79 -1.74
CA LEU A 17 6.90 -42.22 -1.41
C LEU A 17 7.12 -40.83 -0.81
N ALA A 18 7.32 -39.85 -1.69
CA ALA A 18 7.03 -38.46 -1.42
C ALA A 18 5.76 -38.13 -2.21
N PHE A 19 4.60 -38.26 -1.56
CA PHE A 19 3.36 -37.64 -1.97
C PHE A 19 2.76 -37.04 -0.69
N GLY A 20 3.34 -35.91 -0.28
CA GLY A 20 2.74 -34.99 0.68
C GLY A 20 1.87 -34.01 -0.12
N ALA A 21 0.64 -33.83 0.33
CA ALA A 21 -0.44 -33.15 -0.37
C ALA A 21 -0.13 -31.67 -0.68
N ALA A 22 -0.18 -31.30 -1.96
CA ALA A 22 -0.47 -29.93 -2.37
C ALA A 22 -1.97 -29.71 -2.20
N THR A 23 -2.34 -29.00 -1.13
CA THR A 23 -3.69 -28.45 -1.00
C THR A 23 -3.67 -27.21 -1.89
N ILE A 24 -4.31 -27.27 -3.06
CA ILE A 24 -4.50 -26.10 -3.93
C ILE A 24 -5.32 -25.10 -3.12
N MET A 25 -4.64 -24.15 -2.48
CA MET A 25 -5.28 -22.92 -2.03
C MET A 25 -5.59 -22.17 -3.31
N SER A 26 -6.82 -22.32 -3.80
CA SER A 26 -7.30 -21.42 -4.84
C SER A 26 -7.14 -20.00 -4.29
N MET A 27 -6.22 -19.22 -4.85
CA MET A 27 -6.15 -17.79 -4.53
C MET A 27 -7.57 -17.24 -4.72
N PRO A 28 -8.20 -16.69 -3.67
CA PRO A 28 -9.53 -16.16 -3.83
C PRO A 28 -9.44 -14.98 -4.81
N THR A 29 -10.37 -14.92 -5.76
CA THR A 29 -10.54 -13.84 -6.75
C THR A 29 -10.80 -12.45 -6.12
N SER A 30 -10.54 -12.28 -4.82
CA SER A 30 -10.78 -11.10 -4.02
C SER A 30 -9.63 -10.08 -4.03
N ALA A 31 -8.39 -10.48 -4.32
CA ALA A 31 -7.23 -9.58 -4.38
C ALA A 31 -7.23 -8.63 -5.61
N LEU A 32 -8.03 -8.94 -6.65
CA LEU A 32 -8.16 -8.15 -7.88
C LEU A 32 -9.00 -6.86 -7.73
N ALA A 33 -9.11 -6.30 -6.51
CA ALA A 33 -9.97 -5.17 -6.22
C ALA A 33 -9.30 -3.95 -5.55
N CYS A 34 -8.00 -3.99 -5.25
CA CYS A 34 -7.27 -2.84 -4.68
C CYS A 34 -7.30 -1.59 -5.60
N THR A 35 -7.14 -0.38 -5.05
CA THR A 35 -7.04 0.85 -5.87
C THR A 35 -5.81 1.66 -5.46
N GLN A 36 -4.88 1.86 -6.39
CA GLN A 36 -3.67 2.65 -6.20
C GLN A 36 -3.85 4.06 -6.74
N MET A 37 -3.37 5.07 -6.01
CA MET A 37 -3.42 6.47 -6.42
C MET A 37 -2.06 7.16 -6.28
N TYR A 38 -1.81 8.11 -7.18
CA TYR A 38 -0.64 9.01 -7.14
C TYR A 38 -1.06 10.44 -7.48
N MET A 39 -0.47 11.41 -6.81
CA MET A 39 -0.61 12.83 -7.07
C MET A 39 0.75 13.53 -6.97
N GLY A 40 1.24 14.04 -8.10
CA GLY A 40 2.51 14.76 -8.17
C GLY A 40 2.49 16.09 -7.43
N LYS A 41 3.65 16.52 -6.94
CA LYS A 41 3.78 17.70 -6.07
C LYS A 41 3.34 19.04 -6.67
N ASN A 42 3.33 19.17 -8.00
CA ASN A 42 2.86 20.38 -8.67
C ASN A 42 1.33 20.49 -8.70
N LEU A 43 0.62 19.45 -8.24
CA LEU A 43 -0.84 19.39 -8.20
C LEU A 43 -1.41 19.55 -6.79
N THR A 44 -0.59 19.51 -5.75
CA THR A 44 -1.02 19.53 -4.34
C THR A 44 -0.92 20.91 -3.70
N ALA A 45 -1.71 21.15 -2.66
CA ALA A 45 -1.78 22.45 -1.99
C ALA A 45 -0.51 22.80 -1.18
N ASP A 46 0.19 21.78 -0.72
CA ASP A 46 1.38 21.88 0.14
C ASP A 46 2.69 21.64 -0.62
N GLY A 47 2.63 21.38 -1.93
CA GLY A 47 3.80 21.13 -2.76
C GLY A 47 4.51 19.80 -2.46
N ASN A 48 3.80 18.83 -1.85
CA ASN A 48 4.31 17.49 -1.57
C ASN A 48 3.75 16.45 -2.54
N THR A 49 4.51 15.38 -2.79
CA THR A 49 4.02 14.24 -3.58
C THR A 49 3.20 13.32 -2.69
N TYR A 50 2.13 12.76 -3.22
CA TYR A 50 1.27 11.82 -2.50
C TYR A 50 1.08 10.54 -3.30
N TYR A 51 1.13 9.40 -2.63
CA TYR A 51 0.71 8.14 -3.21
C TYR A 51 0.15 7.22 -2.14
N GLY A 52 -0.64 6.24 -2.54
CA GLY A 52 -1.23 5.31 -1.59
C GLY A 52 -2.08 4.26 -2.27
N ARG A 53 -2.64 3.37 -1.46
CA ARG A 53 -3.46 2.27 -1.93
C ARG A 53 -4.58 2.00 -0.94
N ALA A 54 -5.77 1.74 -1.47
CA ALA A 54 -6.81 1.04 -0.74
C ALA A 54 -6.70 -0.45 -1.07
N GLU A 55 -6.42 -1.26 -0.07
CA GLU A 55 -6.36 -2.70 -0.20
C GLU A 55 -7.75 -3.30 -0.04
N ASP A 56 -8.13 -4.18 -0.96
CA ASP A 56 -9.40 -4.89 -0.94
C ASP A 56 -9.19 -6.38 -0.73
N PHE A 57 -9.82 -6.92 0.31
CA PHE A 57 -9.81 -8.37 0.53
C PHE A 57 -11.17 -8.86 1.04
N GLY A 58 -11.58 -8.47 2.25
CA GLY A 58 -12.80 -9.00 2.88
C GLY A 58 -13.44 -8.07 3.90
N LYS A 59 -14.76 -8.22 4.13
CA LYS A 59 -15.58 -7.21 4.83
C LYS A 59 -15.17 -6.85 6.25
N ARG A 60 -14.55 -7.80 6.95
CA ARG A 60 -14.12 -7.71 8.34
C ARG A 60 -12.74 -8.37 8.49
N TYR A 61 -11.84 -8.02 7.59
CA TYR A 61 -10.47 -8.51 7.62
C TYR A 61 -9.61 -7.63 8.51
N LEU A 62 -8.73 -8.26 9.30
CA LEU A 62 -7.90 -7.58 10.28
C LEU A 62 -6.48 -7.37 9.76
N LYS A 63 -6.00 -6.13 9.87
CA LYS A 63 -4.63 -5.69 9.57
C LYS A 63 -3.98 -5.06 10.81
N HIS A 64 -2.66 -5.17 10.90
CA HIS A 64 -1.85 -4.71 12.02
C HIS A 64 -0.77 -3.75 11.57
N TYR A 65 -0.85 -2.51 12.03
CA TYR A 65 0.29 -1.62 11.99
C TYR A 65 1.33 -2.04 13.03
N GLY A 66 2.57 -2.25 12.61
CA GLY A 66 3.64 -2.69 13.49
C GLY A 66 5.04 -2.31 13.00
N ILE A 67 6.07 -2.84 13.67
CA ILE A 67 7.48 -2.58 13.37
C ILE A 67 8.21 -3.90 13.25
N GLU A 68 8.92 -4.10 12.15
CA GLU A 68 9.92 -5.14 12.02
C GLU A 68 11.28 -4.57 12.47
N PRO A 69 11.94 -5.18 13.48
CA PRO A 69 13.28 -4.77 13.86
C PRO A 69 14.30 -5.05 12.75
N ALA A 70 15.44 -4.36 12.81
CA ALA A 70 16.61 -4.72 12.00
C ALA A 70 17.12 -6.10 12.41
N HIS A 71 17.60 -6.87 11.43
CA HIS A 71 18.18 -8.20 11.62
C HIS A 71 19.63 -8.23 11.15
N GLU A 72 20.42 -9.12 11.75
CA GLU A 72 21.79 -9.38 11.34
C GLU A 72 21.86 -10.09 9.96
N PRO A 73 23.02 -10.06 9.28
CA PRO A 73 23.24 -10.82 8.05
C PRO A 73 22.82 -12.29 8.21
N GLY A 74 22.16 -12.83 7.19
CA GLY A 74 21.57 -14.16 7.19
C GLY A 74 20.07 -14.21 7.49
N PHE A 75 19.43 -13.06 7.71
CA PHE A 75 17.96 -12.99 7.79
C PHE A 75 17.33 -13.50 6.49
N LYS A 76 16.25 -14.28 6.60
CA LYS A 76 15.63 -14.97 5.47
C LYS A 76 14.21 -14.49 5.26
N TYR A 77 13.97 -13.93 4.08
CA TYR A 77 12.63 -13.66 3.54
C TYR A 77 12.13 -14.93 2.86
N SER A 78 10.90 -15.33 3.17
CA SER A 78 10.26 -16.50 2.56
C SER A 78 8.75 -16.31 2.54
N SER A 79 8.09 -16.94 1.56
CA SER A 79 6.63 -17.03 1.50
C SER A 79 6.17 -18.45 1.84
N ILE A 80 4.91 -18.60 2.25
CA ILE A 80 4.22 -19.91 2.30
C ILE A 80 3.37 -20.16 1.05
N GLU A 81 3.32 -19.19 0.13
CA GLU A 81 2.54 -19.25 -1.11
C GLU A 81 3.38 -19.69 -2.31
N SER A 82 4.68 -19.38 -2.31
CA SER A 82 5.63 -19.78 -3.34
C SER A 82 6.94 -20.28 -2.74
N ALA A 83 7.76 -20.94 -3.55
CA ALA A 83 9.10 -21.39 -3.20
C ALA A 83 10.14 -20.26 -3.12
N PHE A 84 9.72 -18.99 -3.22
CA PHE A 84 10.61 -17.85 -3.13
C PHE A 84 11.32 -17.78 -1.78
N GLU A 85 12.64 -17.61 -1.85
CA GLU A 85 13.47 -17.37 -0.69
C GLU A 85 14.60 -16.39 -1.03
N TYR A 86 14.83 -15.42 -0.15
CA TYR A 86 15.95 -14.51 -0.24
C TYR A 86 16.64 -14.40 1.12
N THR A 87 17.96 -14.54 1.14
CA THR A 87 18.77 -14.43 2.36
C THR A 87 19.59 -13.16 2.29
N SER A 88 19.34 -12.25 3.23
CA SER A 88 20.09 -11.01 3.32
C SER A 88 21.57 -11.29 3.58
N ASN A 89 22.44 -10.64 2.83
CA ASN A 89 23.89 -10.72 3.02
C ASN A 89 24.45 -9.56 3.87
N LYS A 90 23.57 -8.67 4.35
CA LYS A 90 23.89 -7.48 5.14
C LYS A 90 22.89 -7.35 6.30
N PRO A 91 23.12 -6.44 7.26
CA PRO A 91 22.08 -6.11 8.22
C PRO A 91 20.88 -5.50 7.50
N THR A 92 19.67 -5.95 7.85
CA THR A 92 18.42 -5.38 7.31
C THR A 92 18.10 -4.07 8.03
N TYR A 93 17.26 -3.24 7.43
CA TYR A 93 16.74 -2.02 8.07
C TYR A 93 15.52 -2.32 8.94
N ARG A 94 15.35 -1.55 10.02
CA ARG A 94 14.07 -1.46 10.73
C ARG A 94 13.04 -0.82 9.80
N TYR A 95 11.82 -1.35 9.79
CA TYR A 95 10.71 -0.74 9.06
C TYR A 95 9.35 -0.94 9.72
N SER A 96 8.42 -0.05 9.42
CA SER A 96 6.99 -0.19 9.77
C SER A 96 6.27 -1.08 8.75
N TYR A 97 5.22 -1.78 9.17
CA TYR A 97 4.42 -2.64 8.29
C TYR A 97 2.92 -2.50 8.58
N VAL A 98 2.09 -3.00 7.66
CA VAL A 98 0.64 -3.19 7.84
C VAL A 98 0.26 -4.64 7.52
N ARG A 99 0.51 -5.54 8.48
CA ARG A 99 0.49 -7.00 8.24
C ARG A 99 -0.86 -7.64 8.49
N ASP A 100 -1.01 -8.80 7.88
CA ASP A 100 -2.12 -9.68 8.17
C ASP A 100 -2.02 -10.29 9.56
N HIS A 101 -3.18 -10.65 10.11
CA HIS A 101 -3.24 -11.39 11.35
C HIS A 101 -2.76 -12.85 11.15
N PRO A 102 -1.88 -13.39 12.02
CA PRO A 102 -1.29 -14.72 11.84
C PRO A 102 -2.29 -15.88 11.75
N SER A 103 -3.49 -15.75 12.33
CA SER A 103 -4.55 -16.75 12.20
C SER A 103 -5.01 -17.01 10.76
N ASN A 104 -4.79 -16.08 9.84
CA ASN A 104 -5.08 -16.28 8.42
C ASN A 104 -3.92 -16.93 7.66
N TRP A 105 -2.73 -16.99 8.25
CA TRP A 105 -1.48 -17.36 7.56
C TRP A 105 -0.73 -18.47 8.28
N MET A 106 -1.46 -19.49 8.75
CA MET A 106 -0.87 -20.66 9.42
C MET A 106 0.06 -20.30 10.60
N GLY A 107 -0.20 -19.17 11.27
CA GLY A 107 0.61 -18.67 12.37
C GLY A 107 1.85 -17.87 11.97
N ARG A 108 2.06 -17.57 10.68
CA ARG A 108 3.12 -16.67 10.22
C ARG A 108 2.86 -15.24 10.69
N THR A 109 3.88 -14.59 11.22
CA THR A 109 3.83 -13.19 11.70
C THR A 109 4.43 -12.19 10.71
N ASP A 110 4.97 -12.69 9.60
CA ASP A 110 5.65 -11.92 8.55
C ASP A 110 4.83 -11.81 7.27
N ALA A 111 3.60 -12.32 7.28
CA ALA A 111 2.73 -12.33 6.12
C ALA A 111 2.31 -10.91 5.73
N TYR A 112 2.62 -10.56 4.48
CA TYR A 112 2.20 -9.32 3.81
C TYR A 112 2.57 -8.07 4.59
N SER A 113 3.83 -7.61 4.50
CA SER A 113 4.17 -6.31 5.11
C SER A 113 3.36 -5.13 4.52
N GLU A 114 2.73 -5.32 3.36
CA GLU A 114 1.84 -4.40 2.62
C GLU A 114 2.43 -3.02 2.36
N ALA A 115 2.49 -2.19 3.39
CA ALA A 115 2.87 -0.80 3.31
C ALA A 115 3.70 -0.38 4.53
N GLY A 116 4.63 0.55 4.31
CA GLY A 116 5.37 1.15 5.40
C GLY A 116 6.58 1.97 4.96
N ILE A 117 7.40 2.33 5.94
CA ILE A 117 8.61 3.15 5.78
C ILE A 117 9.73 2.54 6.61
N ASN A 118 10.93 2.45 6.03
CA ASN A 118 12.13 2.04 6.73
C ASN A 118 12.90 3.22 7.34
N GLU A 119 13.88 2.91 8.19
CA GLU A 119 14.70 3.92 8.87
C GLU A 119 15.61 4.74 7.94
N LYS A 120 15.68 4.39 6.66
CA LYS A 120 16.36 5.16 5.61
C LYS A 120 15.44 6.11 4.86
N GLY A 121 14.15 6.13 5.20
CA GLY A 121 13.13 6.98 4.57
C GLY A 121 12.59 6.42 3.25
N VAL A 122 12.88 5.15 2.93
CA VAL A 122 12.23 4.44 1.82
C VAL A 122 10.85 4.01 2.28
N SER A 123 9.85 4.36 1.49
CA SER A 123 8.45 3.99 1.66
C SER A 123 8.00 3.08 0.53
N CYS A 124 7.07 2.18 0.82
CA CYS A 124 6.53 1.23 -0.14
C CYS A 124 5.04 0.99 0.13
N SER A 125 4.27 0.77 -0.94
CA SER A 125 2.94 0.13 -0.90
C SER A 125 2.90 -0.98 -1.94
N ALA A 126 2.69 -2.22 -1.48
CA ALA A 126 2.76 -3.45 -2.27
C ALA A 126 1.59 -4.39 -1.88
N THR A 127 0.70 -4.79 -2.79
CA THR A 127 0.66 -4.46 -4.23
C THR A 127 -0.72 -3.99 -4.71
N LEU A 128 -0.73 -3.45 -5.93
CA LEU A 128 -1.88 -3.50 -6.80
C LEU A 128 -1.75 -4.68 -7.79
N SER A 129 -2.47 -5.78 -7.55
CA SER A 129 -2.48 -6.90 -8.50
C SER A 129 -3.09 -6.50 -9.84
N THR A 130 -2.50 -6.99 -10.93
CA THR A 130 -2.94 -6.74 -12.31
C THR A 130 -2.95 -8.05 -13.09
N SER A 131 -3.16 -7.99 -14.40
CA SER A 131 -3.16 -9.15 -15.27
C SER A 131 -2.48 -8.82 -16.60
N TYR A 132 -2.03 -9.86 -17.27
CA TYR A 132 -1.24 -9.82 -18.50
C TYR A 132 -1.89 -10.73 -19.54
N ASN A 133 -1.65 -10.47 -20.83
CA ASN A 133 -2.33 -11.17 -21.92
C ASN A 133 -1.84 -12.60 -22.15
N GLU A 134 -2.62 -13.37 -22.91
CA GLU A 134 -2.35 -14.77 -23.20
C GLU A 134 -1.05 -14.96 -24.00
N GLU A 135 -0.66 -14.01 -24.85
CA GLU A 135 0.59 -14.07 -25.62
C GLU A 135 1.82 -13.94 -24.72
N ALA A 136 1.81 -13.01 -23.77
CA ALA A 136 2.84 -12.87 -22.75
C ALA A 136 2.88 -14.11 -21.83
N ALA A 137 1.72 -14.63 -21.42
CA ALA A 137 1.61 -15.87 -20.65
C ALA A 137 2.17 -17.09 -21.40
N ALA A 138 1.98 -17.18 -22.71
CA ALA A 138 2.55 -18.26 -23.53
C ALA A 138 4.07 -18.12 -23.70
N ALA A 139 4.59 -16.90 -23.68
CA ALA A 139 6.00 -16.62 -23.91
C ALA A 139 6.86 -16.70 -22.65
N ASP A 140 6.34 -16.25 -21.51
CA ASP A 140 7.04 -16.14 -20.22
C ASP A 140 6.04 -16.35 -19.05
N PRO A 141 5.53 -17.59 -18.86
CA PRO A 141 4.44 -17.90 -17.95
C PRO A 141 4.81 -17.70 -16.48
N ILE A 142 3.92 -17.02 -15.74
CA ILE A 142 3.96 -17.00 -14.27
C ILE A 142 3.58 -18.39 -13.73
N ASP A 143 4.41 -18.93 -12.85
CA ASP A 143 4.12 -20.14 -12.08
C ASP A 143 3.87 -19.71 -10.63
N GLU A 144 2.63 -19.88 -10.17
CA GLU A 144 2.19 -19.44 -8.84
C GLU A 144 2.96 -20.13 -7.70
N GLU A 145 3.62 -21.26 -7.97
CA GLU A 145 4.39 -22.01 -6.97
C GLU A 145 5.83 -21.50 -6.78
N VAL A 146 6.34 -20.60 -7.64
CA VAL A 146 7.74 -20.13 -7.62
C VAL A 146 7.85 -18.63 -7.87
N GLY A 147 8.92 -18.01 -7.36
CA GLY A 147 9.21 -16.61 -7.61
C GLY A 147 8.50 -15.64 -6.66
N LEU A 148 8.88 -14.38 -6.77
CA LEU A 148 8.50 -13.31 -5.87
C LEU A 148 7.04 -12.88 -6.07
N GLY A 149 6.34 -12.54 -5.00
CA GLY A 149 4.97 -12.02 -5.07
C GLY A 149 4.60 -11.14 -3.88
N GLU A 150 3.32 -10.78 -3.81
CA GLU A 150 2.75 -9.82 -2.84
C GLU A 150 3.21 -10.04 -1.40
N TYR A 151 3.21 -11.30 -0.94
CA TYR A 151 3.65 -11.70 0.39
C TYR A 151 4.99 -11.07 0.80
N SER A 152 5.94 -10.94 -0.14
CA SER A 152 7.33 -10.62 0.15
C SER A 152 7.80 -9.25 -0.34
N TYR A 153 7.17 -8.62 -1.35
CA TYR A 153 7.64 -7.35 -1.92
C TYR A 153 7.94 -6.29 -0.86
N GLY A 154 6.94 -5.93 -0.03
CA GLY A 154 7.09 -4.89 0.98
C GLY A 154 8.23 -5.17 1.96
N SER A 155 8.35 -6.42 2.43
CA SER A 155 9.38 -6.81 3.40
C SER A 155 10.80 -6.71 2.85
N ILE A 156 11.00 -7.09 1.58
CA ILE A 156 12.32 -7.05 0.92
C ILE A 156 12.70 -5.60 0.65
N ILE A 157 11.82 -4.83 0.02
CA ILE A 157 12.10 -3.43 -0.34
C ILE A 157 12.45 -2.63 0.92
N LEU A 158 11.62 -2.74 1.96
CA LEU A 158 11.82 -1.97 3.18
C LEU A 158 13.00 -2.48 4.01
N GLY A 159 13.25 -3.78 4.02
CA GLY A 159 14.36 -4.36 4.77
C GLY A 159 15.74 -4.20 4.11
N GLU A 160 15.80 -4.06 2.78
CA GLU A 160 17.05 -4.13 2.04
C GLU A 160 17.49 -2.82 1.37
N SER A 161 16.60 -1.85 1.15
CA SER A 161 16.91 -0.69 0.30
C SER A 161 17.10 0.60 1.09
N ALA A 162 18.20 1.32 0.84
CA ALA A 162 18.45 2.63 1.45
C ALA A 162 17.87 3.80 0.63
N THR A 163 17.55 3.56 -0.65
CA THR A 163 16.88 4.51 -1.55
C THR A 163 15.76 3.80 -2.32
N ALA A 164 14.81 4.58 -2.88
CA ALA A 164 13.73 4.04 -3.70
C ALA A 164 14.26 3.35 -4.97
N ARG A 165 15.30 3.93 -5.58
CA ARG A 165 15.96 3.35 -6.76
C ARG A 165 16.65 2.02 -6.44
N GLU A 166 17.32 1.91 -5.30
CA GLU A 166 17.86 0.62 -4.83
C GLU A 166 16.74 -0.42 -4.64
N GLY A 167 15.54 0.00 -4.22
CA GLY A 167 14.35 -0.86 -4.16
C GLY A 167 13.95 -1.39 -5.53
N VAL A 168 13.88 -0.52 -6.53
CA VAL A 168 13.58 -0.91 -7.92
C VAL A 168 14.62 -1.87 -8.48
N GLU A 169 15.91 -1.56 -8.32
CA GLU A 169 17.02 -2.37 -8.83
C GLU A 169 17.05 -3.76 -8.16
N LEU A 170 16.81 -3.81 -6.85
CA LEU A 170 16.74 -5.08 -6.11
C LEU A 170 15.58 -5.94 -6.60
N LEU A 171 14.37 -5.39 -6.72
CA LEU A 171 13.23 -6.14 -7.26
C LEU A 171 13.53 -6.65 -8.66
N GLY A 172 14.02 -5.78 -9.54
CA GLY A 172 14.38 -6.15 -10.91
C GLY A 172 15.36 -7.32 -10.95
N SER A 173 16.43 -7.27 -10.16
CA SER A 173 17.41 -8.36 -10.08
C SER A 173 16.83 -9.66 -9.53
N LEU A 174 15.92 -9.61 -8.56
CA LEU A 174 15.28 -10.81 -8.00
C LEU A 174 14.33 -11.45 -9.02
N ILE A 175 13.61 -10.64 -9.78
CA ILE A 175 12.69 -11.09 -10.82
C ILE A 175 13.46 -11.65 -12.02
N ASP A 176 14.59 -11.05 -12.40
CA ASP A 176 15.44 -11.59 -13.47
C ASP A 176 15.99 -12.99 -13.12
N ASP A 177 16.25 -13.27 -11.83
CA ASP A 177 16.81 -14.55 -11.34
C ASP A 177 15.75 -15.61 -11.01
N GLN A 178 14.67 -15.23 -10.32
CA GLN A 178 13.70 -16.15 -9.73
C GLN A 178 12.28 -16.02 -10.32
N GLY A 179 12.05 -15.00 -11.13
CA GLY A 179 10.72 -14.65 -11.64
C GLY A 179 9.75 -14.17 -10.57
N VAL A 180 8.48 -14.05 -10.95
CA VAL A 180 7.36 -13.72 -10.06
C VAL A 180 6.30 -14.82 -10.03
N CYS A 181 5.59 -14.95 -8.90
CA CYS A 181 4.41 -15.80 -8.77
C CYS A 181 3.09 -15.04 -8.98
N THR A 182 3.13 -13.71 -9.03
CA THR A 182 1.96 -12.82 -9.20
C THR A 182 2.30 -11.65 -10.14
N ASN A 183 1.27 -11.07 -10.78
CA ASN A 183 1.43 -9.91 -11.66
C ASN A 183 0.93 -8.64 -10.95
N ASP A 184 1.78 -7.65 -10.74
CA ASP A 184 1.61 -6.64 -9.70
C ASP A 184 2.20 -5.28 -10.09
N GLN A 185 1.61 -4.22 -9.53
CA GLN A 185 2.20 -2.88 -9.48
C GLN A 185 2.53 -2.51 -8.04
N ILE A 186 3.68 -1.84 -7.87
CA ILE A 186 4.20 -1.38 -6.59
C ILE A 186 4.62 0.09 -6.74
N ILE A 187 4.37 0.92 -5.73
CA ILE A 187 5.01 2.24 -5.65
C ILE A 187 6.07 2.23 -4.55
N ILE A 188 7.28 2.67 -4.92
CA ILE A 188 8.43 2.82 -4.03
C ILE A 188 8.87 4.29 -4.06
N ALA A 189 9.05 4.93 -2.90
CA ALA A 189 9.44 6.32 -2.84
C ALA A 189 10.41 6.62 -1.70
N ASP A 190 11.27 7.60 -1.90
CA ASP A 190 12.10 8.20 -0.86
C ASP A 190 11.99 9.73 -0.92
N ASN A 191 12.84 10.47 -0.22
CA ASN A 191 12.82 11.93 -0.21
C ASN A 191 13.27 12.59 -1.54
N ASN A 192 13.71 11.82 -2.54
CA ASN A 192 14.24 12.31 -3.81
C ASN A 192 13.37 11.86 -5.01
N GLU A 193 13.04 10.58 -5.09
CA GLU A 193 12.34 9.97 -6.23
C GLU A 193 11.10 9.16 -5.80
N THR A 194 10.18 8.94 -6.73
CA THR A 194 9.06 8.01 -6.58
C THR A 194 8.96 7.20 -7.85
N TRP A 195 8.84 5.89 -7.72
CA TRP A 195 8.85 4.92 -8.80
C TRP A 195 7.57 4.10 -8.77
N LEU A 196 6.93 3.93 -9.92
CA LEU A 196 5.95 2.88 -10.14
C LEU A 196 6.67 1.70 -10.80
N PHE A 197 6.70 0.57 -10.11
CA PHE A 197 7.19 -0.71 -10.61
C PHE A 197 5.99 -1.54 -11.09
N ALA A 198 6.10 -2.20 -12.23
CA ALA A 198 5.09 -3.09 -12.78
C ALA A 198 5.75 -4.36 -13.29
N THR A 199 5.26 -5.51 -12.85
CA THR A 199 5.55 -6.79 -13.49
C THR A 199 4.66 -6.95 -14.72
N LEU A 200 5.20 -7.58 -15.76
CA LEU A 200 4.60 -7.67 -17.10
C LEU A 200 4.40 -9.13 -17.52
N SER A 201 5.27 -10.02 -17.05
CA SER A 201 5.20 -11.48 -17.13
C SER A 201 6.19 -12.06 -16.09
N ALA A 202 6.47 -13.37 -16.09
CA ALA A 202 7.30 -13.98 -15.05
C ALA A 202 8.66 -13.30 -14.82
N HIS A 203 9.34 -12.88 -15.88
CA HIS A 203 10.67 -12.24 -15.81
C HIS A 203 10.71 -10.87 -16.48
N GLN A 204 9.60 -10.40 -17.08
CA GLN A 204 9.55 -9.07 -17.67
C GLN A 204 8.93 -8.08 -16.69
N TRP A 205 9.60 -6.94 -16.54
CA TRP A 205 9.20 -5.87 -15.62
C TRP A 205 9.65 -4.51 -16.16
N ILE A 206 8.98 -3.47 -15.68
CA ILE A 206 9.32 -2.06 -15.93
C ILE A 206 9.11 -1.24 -14.67
N ALA A 207 9.92 -0.21 -14.48
CA ALA A 207 9.78 0.77 -13.43
C ALA A 207 9.95 2.17 -14.02
N MET A 208 9.02 3.06 -13.67
CA MET A 208 8.97 4.43 -14.19
C MET A 208 9.01 5.42 -13.04
N LYS A 209 9.88 6.42 -13.15
CA LYS A 209 9.89 7.55 -12.21
C LYS A 209 8.64 8.40 -12.43
N LEU A 210 7.87 8.61 -11.37
CA LEU A 210 6.61 9.34 -11.44
C LEU A 210 6.85 10.86 -11.48
N ALA A 211 6.24 11.51 -12.46
CA ALA A 211 6.40 12.93 -12.72
C ALA A 211 5.64 13.82 -11.73
N ASP A 212 6.23 14.97 -11.42
CA ASP A 212 5.71 15.91 -10.42
C ASP A 212 4.36 16.54 -10.78
N ASP A 213 3.92 16.50 -12.03
CA ASP A 213 2.76 17.24 -12.52
C ASP A 213 1.62 16.34 -13.04
N VAL A 214 1.66 15.04 -12.75
CA VAL A 214 0.61 14.08 -13.14
C VAL A 214 -0.09 13.47 -11.94
N ALA A 215 -1.31 12.99 -12.17
CA ALA A 215 -2.03 12.09 -11.28
C ALA A 215 -2.10 10.69 -11.89
N SER A 216 -2.26 9.66 -11.05
CA SER A 216 -2.60 8.30 -11.48
C SER A 216 -3.65 7.70 -10.57
N LEU A 217 -4.47 6.83 -11.14
CA LEU A 217 -5.51 6.04 -10.49
C LEU A 217 -5.56 4.70 -11.21
N ASN A 218 -5.14 3.63 -10.54
CA ASN A 218 -5.19 2.29 -11.12
C ASN A 218 -6.00 1.32 -10.22
N PRO A 219 -7.17 0.86 -10.67
CA PRO A 219 -8.00 -0.13 -9.99
C PRO A 219 -7.78 -1.54 -10.57
N ASN A 220 -6.56 -2.08 -10.50
CA ASN A 220 -6.17 -3.41 -11.00
C ASN A 220 -6.25 -3.58 -12.52
N ILE A 221 -5.94 -2.54 -13.30
CA ILE A 221 -5.95 -2.60 -14.76
C ILE A 221 -4.49 -2.64 -15.24
N GLY A 222 -4.08 -3.77 -15.82
CA GLY A 222 -2.72 -3.96 -16.33
C GLY A 222 -2.44 -3.23 -17.65
N SER A 223 -3.49 -2.89 -18.39
CA SER A 223 -3.42 -2.34 -19.74
C SER A 223 -3.51 -0.81 -19.82
N LEU A 224 -3.58 -0.09 -18.70
CA LEU A 224 -3.61 1.38 -18.74
C LEU A 224 -2.36 1.92 -19.45
N ASN A 225 -2.55 2.77 -20.46
CA ASN A 225 -1.48 3.16 -21.37
C ASN A 225 -0.57 4.25 -20.77
N TYR A 226 0.71 4.19 -21.12
CA TYR A 226 1.73 5.17 -20.75
C TYR A 226 2.81 5.23 -21.85
N ASP A 227 3.39 6.41 -22.08
CA ASP A 227 4.51 6.62 -22.99
C ASP A 227 5.79 6.78 -22.15
N VAL A 228 6.76 5.90 -22.36
CA VAL A 228 8.05 5.91 -21.67
C VAL A 228 9.16 5.59 -22.65
N ASP A 229 10.25 6.36 -22.58
CA ASP A 229 11.47 6.04 -23.32
C ASP A 229 12.27 4.98 -22.57
N LEU A 230 12.30 3.76 -23.10
CA LEU A 230 13.06 2.65 -22.54
C LEU A 230 14.57 2.93 -22.47
N ASN A 231 15.09 3.88 -23.24
CA ASN A 231 16.51 4.25 -23.21
C ASN A 231 16.83 5.35 -22.17
N ASP A 232 15.81 5.96 -21.55
CA ASP A 232 15.99 6.96 -20.51
C ASP A 232 16.22 6.29 -19.16
N THR A 233 17.46 5.84 -18.92
CA THR A 233 17.83 5.13 -17.69
C THR A 233 17.71 5.98 -16.41
N GLU A 234 17.53 7.30 -16.54
CA GLU A 234 17.24 8.17 -15.40
C GLU A 234 15.79 7.99 -14.93
N ASN A 235 14.84 7.84 -15.86
CA ASN A 235 13.41 7.83 -15.58
C ASN A 235 12.72 6.47 -15.84
N CYS A 236 13.42 5.52 -16.45
CA CYS A 236 12.93 4.19 -16.78
C CYS A 236 13.99 3.13 -16.51
N LEU A 237 13.64 2.12 -15.71
CA LEU A 237 14.42 0.90 -15.50
C LEU A 237 13.54 -0.29 -15.91
N HIS A 238 14.10 -1.30 -16.58
CA HIS A 238 13.29 -2.42 -17.05
C HIS A 238 14.14 -3.67 -17.29
N SER A 239 13.47 -4.82 -17.39
CA SER A 239 14.06 -6.10 -17.82
C SER A 239 14.72 -6.00 -19.20
N GLU A 240 15.88 -6.65 -19.39
CA GLU A 240 16.67 -6.58 -20.65
C GLU A 240 15.87 -7.01 -21.88
N LYS A 241 14.92 -7.94 -21.73
CA LYS A 241 14.17 -8.57 -22.82
C LYS A 241 12.77 -8.01 -23.04
N ILE A 242 12.44 -6.88 -22.41
CA ILE A 242 11.10 -6.27 -22.46
C ILE A 242 10.60 -6.03 -23.90
N GLN A 243 11.50 -5.78 -24.85
CA GLN A 243 11.14 -5.56 -26.26
C GLN A 243 11.54 -6.75 -27.15
N SER A 244 12.73 -7.33 -26.94
CA SER A 244 13.24 -8.37 -27.84
C SER A 244 12.48 -9.70 -27.73
N MET A 245 11.98 -10.06 -26.56
CA MET A 245 11.16 -11.26 -26.37
C MET A 245 9.84 -11.19 -27.15
N PRO A 246 8.99 -10.16 -26.99
CA PRO A 246 7.74 -10.07 -27.73
C PRO A 246 7.94 -9.91 -29.24
N GLU A 247 9.05 -9.32 -29.68
CA GLU A 247 9.46 -9.28 -31.09
C GLU A 247 9.76 -10.69 -31.63
N GLU A 248 10.57 -11.48 -30.92
CA GLU A 248 10.90 -12.86 -31.29
C GLU A 248 9.66 -13.76 -31.33
N LYS A 249 8.74 -13.56 -30.37
CA LYS A 249 7.51 -14.35 -30.23
C LYS A 249 6.37 -13.85 -31.12
N GLY A 250 6.51 -12.68 -31.75
CA GLY A 250 5.59 -12.16 -32.76
C GLY A 250 4.33 -11.49 -32.20
N PHE A 251 4.35 -10.96 -30.97
CA PHE A 251 3.21 -10.26 -30.36
C PHE A 251 3.48 -8.80 -29.96
N ALA A 252 4.71 -8.30 -30.17
CA ALA A 252 5.06 -6.89 -29.94
C ALA A 252 4.06 -5.91 -30.60
N LYS A 253 3.63 -4.91 -29.82
CA LYS A 253 2.78 -3.82 -30.28
C LYS A 253 3.58 -2.52 -30.32
N TYR A 254 3.23 -1.67 -31.26
CA TYR A 254 3.84 -0.37 -31.43
C TYR A 254 2.76 0.69 -31.55
N SER A 255 3.03 1.86 -30.98
CA SER A 255 2.21 3.05 -31.15
C SER A 255 2.21 3.53 -32.61
N ALA A 256 1.33 4.48 -32.93
CA ALA A 256 1.22 5.02 -34.29
C ALA A 256 2.52 5.69 -34.79
N ASP A 257 3.37 6.20 -33.90
CA ASP A 257 4.69 6.77 -34.18
C ASP A 257 5.82 5.72 -34.17
N GLY A 258 5.50 4.44 -34.02
CA GLY A 258 6.44 3.32 -34.15
C GLY A 258 7.27 3.04 -32.89
N LYS A 259 6.93 3.63 -31.74
CA LYS A 259 7.54 3.28 -30.46
C LYS A 259 6.95 1.98 -29.93
N PHE A 260 7.77 1.19 -29.24
CA PHE A 260 7.29 -0.03 -28.59
C PHE A 260 6.29 0.34 -27.48
N ASP A 261 5.09 -0.23 -27.53
CA ASP A 261 4.01 0.05 -26.59
C ASP A 261 3.94 -1.08 -25.55
N VAL A 262 4.50 -0.82 -24.36
CA VAL A 262 4.60 -1.82 -23.28
C VAL A 262 3.21 -2.25 -22.80
N ALA A 263 2.31 -1.30 -22.58
CA ALA A 263 0.97 -1.56 -22.05
C ALA A 263 0.13 -2.41 -23.02
N GLN A 264 0.16 -2.10 -24.32
CA GLN A 264 -0.53 -2.90 -25.33
C GLN A 264 0.15 -4.24 -25.61
N THR A 265 1.46 -4.34 -25.43
CA THR A 265 2.20 -5.59 -25.66
C THR A 265 1.95 -6.61 -24.54
N TYR A 266 1.88 -6.17 -23.28
CA TYR A 266 1.81 -7.07 -22.12
C TYR A 266 0.48 -7.06 -21.38
N GLY A 267 -0.22 -5.93 -21.34
CA GLY A 267 -1.45 -5.77 -20.57
C GLY A 267 -2.57 -6.67 -21.06
N GLU A 268 -3.46 -7.03 -20.14
CA GLU A 268 -4.69 -7.76 -20.44
C GLU A 268 -5.58 -7.04 -21.48
N SER A 269 -6.40 -7.80 -22.20
CA SER A 269 -7.32 -7.19 -23.15
C SER A 269 -8.44 -6.42 -22.43
N LEU A 270 -9.03 -5.42 -23.08
CA LEU A 270 -10.18 -4.69 -22.54
C LEU A 270 -11.36 -5.60 -22.19
N ALA A 271 -11.51 -6.72 -22.91
CA ALA A 271 -12.58 -7.68 -22.67
C ALA A 271 -12.35 -8.52 -21.41
N ASP A 272 -11.10 -8.62 -20.96
CA ASP A 272 -10.70 -9.39 -19.78
C ASP A 272 -10.67 -8.51 -18.52
N SER A 273 -10.44 -7.20 -18.67
CA SER A 273 -10.63 -6.23 -17.59
C SER A 273 -12.11 -6.16 -17.17
N GLY A 274 -12.38 -6.39 -15.89
CA GLY A 274 -13.75 -6.46 -15.38
C GLY A 274 -14.46 -5.10 -15.24
N VAL A 275 -15.80 -5.14 -15.24
CA VAL A 275 -16.65 -3.95 -15.06
C VAL A 275 -16.39 -3.21 -13.75
N ASN A 276 -15.94 -3.91 -12.71
CA ASN A 276 -15.67 -3.32 -11.40
C ASN A 276 -14.40 -2.46 -11.42
N GLN A 277 -13.37 -2.89 -12.14
CA GLN A 277 -12.13 -2.14 -12.35
C GLN A 277 -12.45 -0.83 -13.09
N TRP A 278 -13.12 -0.93 -14.24
CA TRP A 278 -13.50 0.25 -15.03
C TRP A 278 -14.47 1.18 -14.29
N SER A 279 -15.39 0.65 -13.49
CA SER A 279 -16.27 1.49 -12.65
C SER A 279 -15.46 2.34 -11.68
N ARG A 280 -14.51 1.74 -10.96
CA ARG A 280 -13.62 2.47 -10.05
C ARG A 280 -12.76 3.49 -10.79
N TYR A 281 -12.28 3.17 -11.99
CA TYR A 281 -11.53 4.09 -12.83
C TYR A 281 -12.39 5.32 -13.17
N VAL A 282 -13.61 5.12 -13.71
CA VAL A 282 -14.55 6.21 -14.03
C VAL A 282 -14.90 7.04 -12.79
N GLN A 283 -15.22 6.39 -11.66
CA GLN A 283 -15.55 7.07 -10.40
C GLN A 283 -14.42 7.96 -9.91
N GLY A 284 -13.17 7.47 -9.90
CA GLY A 284 -12.04 8.27 -9.44
C GLY A 284 -11.62 9.34 -10.46
N ARG A 285 -11.77 9.08 -11.77
CA ARG A 285 -11.61 10.11 -12.81
C ARG A 285 -12.56 11.28 -12.62
N ASP A 286 -13.82 11.01 -12.27
CA ASP A 286 -14.78 12.05 -11.90
C ASP A 286 -14.39 12.79 -10.61
N TYR A 287 -14.01 12.06 -9.56
CA TYR A 287 -13.57 12.66 -8.29
C TYR A 287 -12.43 13.66 -8.48
N PHE A 288 -11.45 13.31 -9.33
CA PHE A 288 -10.31 14.17 -9.64
C PHE A 288 -10.61 15.24 -10.71
N GLY A 289 -11.87 15.44 -11.11
CA GLY A 289 -12.29 16.46 -12.08
C GLY A 289 -11.76 16.21 -13.50
N SER A 290 -11.52 14.95 -13.84
CA SER A 290 -11.01 14.51 -15.15
C SER A 290 -11.97 13.50 -15.76
N GLN A 291 -13.25 13.90 -15.84
CA GLN A 291 -14.39 13.04 -16.18
C GLN A 291 -14.24 12.32 -17.52
N LEU A 292 -14.71 11.07 -17.54
CA LEU A 292 -15.03 10.33 -18.75
C LEU A 292 -16.52 10.48 -19.09
N THR A 293 -16.87 10.36 -20.36
CA THR A 293 -18.21 10.60 -20.90
C THR A 293 -18.88 9.28 -21.29
N GLU A 294 -20.05 9.00 -20.70
CA GLU A 294 -20.86 7.82 -21.08
C GLU A 294 -21.27 7.89 -22.57
N GLY A 295 -21.24 6.75 -23.26
CA GLY A 295 -21.53 6.61 -24.69
C GLY A 295 -20.43 7.13 -25.61
N THR A 296 -19.31 7.61 -25.06
CA THR A 296 -18.12 8.04 -25.83
C THR A 296 -16.87 7.35 -25.30
N ASP A 297 -16.56 7.51 -24.02
CA ASP A 297 -15.37 6.94 -23.38
C ASP A 297 -15.69 5.57 -22.71
N TYR A 298 -16.93 5.37 -22.25
CA TYR A 298 -17.40 4.12 -21.65
C TYR A 298 -18.91 3.91 -21.82
N ASP A 299 -19.35 2.67 -21.68
CA ASP A 299 -20.77 2.29 -21.57
C ASP A 299 -21.04 1.64 -20.21
N ILE A 300 -22.24 1.83 -19.67
CA ILE A 300 -22.69 1.10 -18.48
C ILE A 300 -23.38 -0.19 -18.93
N ILE A 301 -22.83 -1.33 -18.53
CA ILE A 301 -23.35 -2.65 -18.89
C ILE A 301 -23.69 -3.47 -17.65
N THR A 302 -24.38 -4.59 -17.87
CA THR A 302 -24.58 -5.64 -16.86
C THR A 302 -24.04 -6.95 -17.38
N VAL A 303 -22.97 -7.43 -16.77
CA VAL A 303 -22.37 -8.73 -17.06
C VAL A 303 -23.13 -9.80 -16.31
N LYS A 304 -23.66 -10.78 -17.05
CA LYS A 304 -24.36 -11.95 -16.50
C LYS A 304 -23.51 -13.18 -16.71
N LYS A 305 -23.08 -13.80 -15.61
CA LYS A 305 -22.30 -15.05 -15.64
C LYS A 305 -23.06 -16.11 -14.87
N GLU A 306 -23.23 -17.28 -15.48
CA GLU A 306 -23.98 -18.38 -14.87
C GLU A 306 -23.40 -18.73 -13.48
N GLY A 307 -24.28 -18.81 -12.48
CA GLY A 307 -23.89 -19.08 -11.09
C GLY A 307 -23.22 -17.92 -10.35
N LYS A 308 -23.09 -16.73 -10.95
CA LYS A 308 -22.61 -15.51 -10.28
C LYS A 308 -23.69 -14.43 -10.26
N PRO A 309 -23.68 -13.51 -9.27
CA PRO A 309 -24.55 -12.35 -9.29
C PRO A 309 -24.33 -11.50 -10.56
N ASP A 310 -25.40 -10.87 -11.05
CA ASP A 310 -25.32 -9.87 -12.12
C ASP A 310 -24.39 -8.73 -11.65
N GLN A 311 -23.43 -8.35 -12.49
CA GLN A 311 -22.48 -7.28 -12.20
C GLN A 311 -22.75 -6.08 -13.11
N LYS A 312 -23.28 -5.00 -12.52
CA LYS A 312 -23.43 -3.71 -13.21
C LYS A 312 -22.14 -2.90 -13.05
N GLY A 313 -21.68 -2.28 -14.14
CA GLY A 313 -20.54 -1.37 -14.10
C GLY A 313 -20.16 -0.82 -15.46
N ALA A 314 -19.06 -0.07 -15.51
CA ALA A 314 -18.54 0.54 -16.73
C ALA A 314 -17.75 -0.47 -17.58
N MET A 315 -17.73 -0.28 -18.89
CA MET A 315 -16.74 -0.84 -19.81
C MET A 315 -16.28 0.25 -20.77
N VAL A 316 -14.98 0.36 -20.99
CA VAL A 316 -14.41 1.29 -21.97
C VAL A 316 -14.33 0.62 -23.35
N SER A 317 -14.45 1.41 -24.40
CA SER A 317 -14.25 0.94 -25.78
C SER A 317 -12.78 1.00 -26.23
N GLU A 318 -11.97 1.80 -25.55
CA GLU A 318 -10.56 2.04 -25.84
C GLU A 318 -9.75 2.09 -24.55
N ILE A 319 -8.48 1.69 -24.64
CA ILE A 319 -7.54 1.72 -23.53
C ILE A 319 -7.39 3.15 -23.00
N GLN A 320 -7.49 3.30 -21.68
CA GLN A 320 -7.38 4.58 -20.98
C GLN A 320 -5.96 4.82 -20.47
N PRO A 321 -5.55 6.10 -20.27
CA PRO A 321 -4.20 6.41 -19.82
C PRO A 321 -4.00 6.13 -18.32
N LEU A 322 -2.81 5.64 -17.95
CA LEU A 322 -2.39 5.48 -16.55
C LEU A 322 -2.20 6.83 -15.85
N PHE A 323 -1.66 7.81 -16.57
CA PHE A 323 -1.38 9.16 -16.07
C PHE A 323 -2.33 10.19 -16.68
N PHE A 324 -2.79 11.14 -15.88
CA PHE A 324 -3.70 12.20 -16.32
C PHE A 324 -3.50 13.51 -15.58
N LYS A 325 -4.12 14.57 -16.10
CA LYS A 325 -4.22 15.86 -15.41
C LYS A 325 -5.57 15.94 -14.68
N PRO A 326 -5.59 16.18 -13.37
CA PRO A 326 -6.83 16.45 -12.64
C PRO A 326 -7.42 17.80 -13.06
N GLY A 327 -8.72 18.01 -12.80
CA GLY A 327 -9.45 19.23 -13.17
C GLY A 327 -9.04 20.48 -12.40
N LYS A 328 -8.27 20.33 -11.32
CA LYS A 328 -7.66 21.42 -10.55
C LYS A 328 -6.28 21.03 -10.03
N SER A 329 -5.50 22.03 -9.63
CA SER A 329 -4.37 21.87 -8.71
C SER A 329 -4.78 22.30 -7.28
N GLY A 330 -3.84 22.28 -6.34
CA GLY A 330 -4.11 22.63 -4.96
C GLY A 330 -4.94 21.57 -4.22
N TRP A 331 -4.76 20.29 -4.55
CA TRP A 331 -5.38 19.18 -3.80
C TRP A 331 -4.82 19.14 -2.38
N SER A 332 -5.71 19.21 -1.40
CA SER A 332 -5.34 19.15 0.02
C SER A 332 -5.13 17.70 0.48
N THR A 333 -4.39 17.53 1.58
CA THR A 333 -4.23 16.23 2.26
C THR A 333 -5.58 15.57 2.55
N PHE A 334 -6.57 16.35 2.99
CA PHE A 334 -7.92 15.85 3.27
C PHE A 334 -8.60 15.29 2.01
N GLU A 335 -8.56 16.01 0.89
CA GLU A 335 -9.17 15.55 -0.37
C GLU A 335 -8.49 14.28 -0.91
N LEU A 336 -7.17 14.14 -0.72
CA LEU A 336 -6.43 12.96 -1.15
C LEU A 336 -6.73 11.74 -0.26
N ILE A 337 -6.86 11.94 1.06
CA ILE A 337 -7.34 10.90 1.99
C ILE A 337 -8.76 10.46 1.61
N ARG A 338 -9.66 11.42 1.35
CA ARG A 338 -11.07 11.13 1.03
C ARG A 338 -11.27 10.45 -0.32
N ALA A 339 -10.32 10.58 -1.25
CA ALA A 339 -10.38 9.92 -2.56
C ALA A 339 -10.53 8.39 -2.46
N PHE A 340 -9.88 7.76 -1.47
CA PHE A 340 -10.00 6.31 -1.24
C PHE A 340 -11.38 5.89 -0.75
N GLY A 341 -12.16 6.81 -0.17
CA GLY A 341 -13.54 6.56 0.24
C GLY A 341 -14.58 6.96 -0.81
N ASN A 342 -14.15 7.33 -2.02
CA ASN A 342 -15.04 7.73 -3.12
C ASN A 342 -15.91 6.54 -3.58
N ARG A 343 -17.20 6.80 -3.78
CA ARG A 343 -18.20 5.78 -4.15
C ARG A 343 -18.96 6.13 -5.43
N GLY A 344 -18.44 7.09 -6.20
CA GLY A 344 -19.05 7.50 -7.45
C GLY A 344 -20.29 8.36 -7.26
N GLU A 345 -20.37 9.11 -6.15
CA GLU A 345 -21.56 9.85 -5.74
C GLU A 345 -22.09 10.78 -6.83
N ASN A 346 -21.19 11.30 -7.68
CA ASN A 346 -21.49 12.23 -8.76
C ASN A 346 -21.49 11.58 -10.16
N VAL A 347 -21.40 10.25 -10.26
CA VAL A 347 -21.38 9.52 -11.55
C VAL A 347 -22.71 8.76 -11.72
N PRO A 348 -23.68 9.31 -12.48
CA PRO A 348 -24.97 8.66 -12.70
C PRO A 348 -24.81 7.23 -13.22
N GLY A 349 -25.56 6.29 -12.63
CA GLY A 349 -25.52 4.89 -13.02
C GLY A 349 -24.34 4.09 -12.46
N LEU A 350 -23.32 4.76 -11.90
CA LEU A 350 -22.15 4.17 -11.25
C LEU A 350 -21.97 4.67 -9.80
N ASN A 351 -23.03 5.19 -9.17
CA ASN A 351 -23.00 5.55 -7.76
C ASN A 351 -23.26 4.30 -6.90
N ALA A 352 -22.27 3.84 -6.15
CA ALA A 352 -22.38 2.59 -5.38
C ALA A 352 -23.44 2.64 -4.27
N ASN A 353 -23.87 3.83 -3.85
CA ASN A 353 -24.93 3.98 -2.85
C ASN A 353 -26.34 3.78 -3.45
N THR A 354 -26.54 4.07 -4.74
CA THR A 354 -27.85 4.00 -5.41
C THR A 354 -27.95 2.89 -6.46
N ASP A 355 -26.85 2.54 -7.10
CA ASP A 355 -26.79 1.64 -8.24
C ASP A 355 -26.21 0.25 -7.90
N GLY A 356 -25.64 0.08 -6.70
CA GLY A 356 -25.07 -1.20 -6.26
C GLY A 356 -23.82 -1.64 -7.04
N VAL A 357 -23.13 -0.71 -7.70
CA VAL A 357 -21.86 -0.98 -8.40
C VAL A 357 -20.69 -1.07 -7.43
N TYR A 358 -19.61 -1.73 -7.85
CA TYR A 358 -18.37 -1.75 -7.07
C TYR A 358 -17.72 -0.36 -7.06
N ALA A 359 -17.07 -0.02 -5.95
CA ALA A 359 -16.48 1.30 -5.73
C ALA A 359 -15.10 1.24 -5.07
N ILE A 360 -14.37 2.35 -5.14
CA ILE A 360 -13.06 2.51 -4.50
C ILE A 360 -13.21 2.36 -2.98
N GLY A 361 -14.06 3.19 -2.37
CA GLY A 361 -14.45 3.06 -0.97
C GLY A 361 -15.49 1.97 -0.84
N THR A 362 -15.10 0.76 -0.42
CA THR A 362 -15.99 -0.40 -0.39
C THR A 362 -16.00 -1.06 0.98
N GLU A 363 -17.04 -1.87 1.20
CA GLU A 363 -17.11 -2.72 2.38
C GLU A 363 -15.99 -3.76 2.42
N ARG A 364 -15.23 -3.97 1.34
CA ARG A 364 -14.13 -4.94 1.26
C ARG A 364 -12.75 -4.35 1.54
N ASN A 365 -12.63 -3.04 1.69
CA ASN A 365 -11.35 -2.41 2.03
C ASN A 365 -10.88 -2.95 3.40
N THR A 366 -9.58 -3.18 3.57
CA THR A 366 -9.00 -3.77 4.78
C THR A 366 -8.06 -2.81 5.51
N GLU A 367 -7.22 -2.16 4.73
CA GLU A 367 -6.38 -1.04 5.13
C GLU A 367 -6.26 -0.03 3.99
N ILE A 368 -5.96 1.22 4.33
CA ILE A 368 -5.62 2.25 3.36
C ILE A 368 -4.43 3.04 3.89
N ASN A 369 -3.38 3.07 3.09
CA ASN A 369 -2.18 3.85 3.33
C ASN A 369 -2.11 5.04 2.35
N LEU A 370 -1.71 6.20 2.84
CA LEU A 370 -1.34 7.36 2.02
C LEU A 370 -0.03 7.95 2.53
N PHE A 371 0.98 7.99 1.67
CA PHE A 371 2.29 8.56 1.96
C PHE A 371 2.39 9.98 1.41
N GLN A 372 2.70 10.93 2.29
CA GLN A 372 3.04 12.31 1.96
C GLN A 372 4.56 12.46 1.90
N ILE A 373 5.11 12.60 0.70
CA ILE A 373 6.55 12.65 0.44
C ILE A 373 7.00 14.11 0.25
N ARG A 374 7.91 14.55 1.12
CA ARG A 374 8.40 15.92 1.22
C ARG A 374 9.83 16.00 0.70
N ARG A 375 9.96 16.51 -0.54
CA ARG A 375 11.24 16.46 -1.27
C ARG A 375 12.32 17.33 -0.63
N GLY A 376 13.53 16.79 -0.57
CA GLY A 376 14.72 17.51 -0.09
C GLY A 376 14.82 17.68 1.43
N LEU A 377 13.87 17.14 2.21
CA LEU A 377 14.00 17.03 3.66
C LEU A 377 14.89 15.84 4.05
N ASP A 378 15.33 15.82 5.30
CA ASP A 378 16.03 14.67 5.89
C ASP A 378 15.15 13.39 5.77
N PRO A 379 15.68 12.27 5.26
CA PRO A 379 14.90 11.03 5.06
C PRO A 379 14.15 10.55 6.32
N GLN A 380 14.66 10.84 7.52
CA GLN A 380 13.99 10.49 8.78
C GLN A 380 12.62 11.14 8.95
N VAL A 381 12.43 12.33 8.38
CA VAL A 381 11.17 13.10 8.52
C VAL A 381 10.52 13.34 7.17
N ALA A 382 11.17 13.04 6.05
CA ALA A 382 10.67 13.38 4.72
C ALA A 382 9.29 12.79 4.39
N THR A 383 8.90 11.67 5.01
CA THR A 383 7.64 11.00 4.72
C THR A 383 6.74 10.93 5.95
N ILE A 384 5.48 11.32 5.78
CA ILE A 384 4.41 11.07 6.74
C ILE A 384 3.49 9.99 6.15
N GLN A 385 3.26 8.91 6.89
CA GLN A 385 2.28 7.88 6.55
C GLN A 385 0.95 8.22 7.22
N TRP A 386 -0.09 8.36 6.41
CA TRP A 386 -1.48 8.51 6.84
C TRP A 386 -2.15 7.14 6.74
N GLU A 387 -2.36 6.50 7.89
CA GLU A 387 -2.74 5.09 7.96
C GLU A 387 -4.19 4.89 8.42
N MET A 388 -4.97 4.10 7.68
CA MET A 388 -6.35 3.72 8.00
C MET A 388 -6.47 2.20 8.15
N LEU A 389 -6.64 1.70 9.37
CA LEU A 389 -6.79 0.25 9.63
C LEU A 389 -8.24 -0.25 9.53
N SER A 390 -9.00 0.26 8.55
CA SER A 390 -10.36 -0.17 8.20
C SER A 390 -10.83 0.55 6.94
N ARG A 391 -12.06 0.28 6.53
CA ARG A 391 -12.68 0.72 5.27
C ARG A 391 -12.75 2.24 5.09
N ALA A 392 -12.16 2.74 4.01
CA ALA A 392 -11.96 4.18 3.76
C ALA A 392 -13.26 5.00 3.76
N ALA A 393 -14.40 4.39 3.38
CA ALA A 393 -15.69 5.06 3.43
C ALA A 393 -16.02 5.59 4.83
N TYR A 394 -15.66 4.85 5.90
CA TYR A 394 -15.97 5.16 7.30
C TYR A 394 -14.76 4.95 8.23
N SER A 395 -13.59 5.36 7.75
CA SER A 395 -12.34 5.36 8.52
C SER A 395 -11.72 6.76 8.61
N VAL A 396 -10.62 6.86 9.35
CA VAL A 396 -9.82 8.06 9.61
C VAL A 396 -8.34 7.68 9.53
N ALA A 397 -7.55 8.52 8.87
CA ALA A 397 -6.13 8.32 8.65
C ALA A 397 -5.31 8.96 9.77
N ILE A 398 -4.48 8.15 10.43
CA ILE A 398 -3.63 8.55 11.55
C ILE A 398 -2.25 8.96 11.00
N PRO A 399 -1.74 10.17 11.29
CA PRO A 399 -0.42 10.59 10.85
C PRO A 399 0.70 9.93 11.65
N LEU A 400 1.65 9.30 10.96
CA LEU A 400 2.76 8.54 11.53
C LEU A 400 4.08 8.93 10.85
N TYR A 401 5.11 9.21 11.67
CA TYR A 401 6.48 9.43 11.22
C TYR A 401 7.24 8.10 11.18
N SER A 402 6.78 7.18 10.34
CA SER A 402 7.11 5.75 10.48
C SER A 402 8.58 5.40 10.28
N ALA A 403 9.37 6.24 9.59
CA ALA A 403 10.83 6.07 9.51
C ALA A 403 11.51 6.16 10.89
N LEU A 404 10.94 6.92 11.82
CA LEU A 404 11.48 7.19 13.15
C LEU A 404 10.83 6.36 14.26
N ILE A 405 9.62 5.84 14.03
CA ILE A 405 8.89 5.11 15.06
C ILE A 405 9.64 3.83 15.46
N THR A 406 9.78 3.64 16.77
CA THR A 406 10.33 2.43 17.41
C THR A 406 9.38 1.81 18.43
N GLU A 407 8.31 2.53 18.79
CA GLU A 407 7.27 2.09 19.72
C GLU A 407 5.90 2.33 19.11
N VAL A 408 5.11 1.26 19.01
CA VAL A 408 3.75 1.33 18.47
C VAL A 408 2.76 1.63 19.60
N SER A 409 1.78 2.48 19.31
CA SER A 409 0.69 2.74 20.24
C SER A 409 -0.03 1.44 20.62
N PRO A 410 -0.31 1.17 21.90
CA PRO A 410 -1.04 -0.04 22.30
C PRO A 410 -2.45 -0.08 21.72
N TYR A 411 -3.02 1.07 21.32
CA TYR A 411 -4.33 1.15 20.70
C TYR A 411 -4.40 0.60 19.28
N PHE A 412 -3.26 0.38 18.62
CA PHE A 412 -3.24 -0.35 17.34
C PHE A 412 -3.53 -1.84 17.50
N SER A 413 -3.46 -2.36 18.74
CA SER A 413 -3.34 -3.78 19.05
C SER A 413 -2.14 -4.44 18.34
N ASP A 414 -1.71 -5.60 18.84
CA ASP A 414 -0.66 -6.39 18.18
C ASP A 414 -1.25 -7.64 17.52
N GLN A 415 -0.41 -8.40 16.82
CA GLN A 415 -0.78 -9.64 16.14
C GLN A 415 -1.18 -10.79 17.11
N THR A 416 -1.25 -10.55 18.42
CA THR A 416 -1.75 -11.51 19.43
C THR A 416 -3.20 -11.28 19.82
N VAL A 417 -3.80 -10.14 19.42
CA VAL A 417 -5.22 -9.85 19.65
C VAL A 417 -6.09 -10.97 19.07
N SER A 418 -7.22 -11.29 19.73
CA SER A 418 -8.10 -12.34 19.21
C SER A 418 -8.64 -11.99 17.82
N PHE A 419 -8.57 -12.95 16.90
CA PHE A 419 -9.16 -12.86 15.56
C PHE A 419 -10.69 -13.10 15.55
N ASP A 420 -11.27 -13.59 16.66
CA ASP A 420 -12.67 -14.05 16.65
C ASP A 420 -13.67 -12.94 16.37
N HIS A 421 -13.35 -11.68 16.71
CA HIS A 421 -14.23 -10.54 16.46
C HIS A 421 -14.44 -10.24 14.97
N CYS A 422 -13.52 -10.66 14.09
CA CYS A 422 -13.72 -10.61 12.63
C CYS A 422 -14.96 -11.39 12.17
N LYS A 423 -15.33 -12.46 12.90
CA LYS A 423 -16.47 -13.33 12.55
C LYS A 423 -17.80 -12.83 13.12
N GLN A 424 -17.78 -11.76 13.91
CA GLN A 424 -18.97 -11.24 14.57
C GLN A 424 -19.94 -10.63 13.56
N THR A 425 -21.20 -11.08 13.58
CA THR A 425 -22.27 -10.57 12.72
C THR A 425 -23.19 -9.58 13.44
N ASP A 426 -23.26 -9.65 14.76
CA ASP A 426 -24.02 -8.71 15.58
C ASP A 426 -23.05 -7.85 16.39
N VAL A 427 -22.55 -6.80 15.75
CA VAL A 427 -21.61 -5.85 16.37
C VAL A 427 -22.32 -4.82 17.26
N VAL A 428 -23.64 -4.87 17.38
CA VAL A 428 -24.42 -3.99 18.27
C VAL A 428 -24.33 -4.46 19.72
N TYR A 429 -24.40 -5.78 19.93
CA TYR A 429 -24.40 -6.40 21.26
C TYR A 429 -23.08 -7.06 21.66
N ASN A 430 -22.14 -7.21 20.73
CA ASN A 430 -20.86 -7.87 20.99
C ASN A 430 -19.75 -6.84 20.81
N GLU A 431 -19.08 -6.51 21.91
CA GLU A 431 -18.02 -5.52 21.92
C GLU A 431 -16.72 -6.09 21.37
N GLU A 432 -15.98 -5.20 20.73
CA GLU A 432 -14.65 -5.41 20.22
C GLU A 432 -13.61 -5.56 21.35
N PRO A 433 -12.46 -6.19 21.08
CA PRO A 433 -11.33 -6.21 22.00
C PRO A 433 -10.95 -4.81 22.51
N GLU A 434 -10.61 -4.73 23.79
CA GLU A 434 -10.16 -3.47 24.40
C GLU A 434 -8.91 -2.94 23.71
N ASN A 435 -8.82 -1.61 23.60
CA ASN A 435 -7.67 -0.90 23.04
C ASN A 435 -7.31 -1.35 21.61
N SER A 436 -8.33 -1.58 20.77
CA SER A 436 -8.13 -2.02 19.39
C SER A 436 -8.84 -1.12 18.40
N ILE A 437 -8.14 -0.10 17.91
CA ILE A 437 -8.67 0.91 16.99
C ILE A 437 -9.10 0.32 15.64
N ASN A 438 -8.36 -0.67 15.15
CA ASN A 438 -8.68 -1.50 13.99
C ASN A 438 -10.08 -2.11 14.12
N TYR A 439 -10.42 -2.72 15.26
CA TYR A 439 -11.76 -3.27 15.48
C TYR A 439 -12.83 -2.19 15.74
N VAL A 440 -12.50 -1.09 16.41
CA VAL A 440 -13.43 0.04 16.57
C VAL A 440 -13.85 0.59 15.21
N LEU A 441 -12.89 0.87 14.33
CA LEU A 441 -13.14 1.37 12.97
C LEU A 441 -13.82 0.30 12.10
N MET A 442 -13.53 -0.99 12.32
CA MET A 442 -14.24 -2.09 11.68
C MET A 442 -15.73 -2.08 12.09
N ASP A 443 -16.06 -1.94 13.36
CA ASP A 443 -17.45 -1.97 13.80
C ASP A 443 -18.22 -0.72 13.36
N ILE A 444 -17.60 0.47 13.43
CA ILE A 444 -18.17 1.71 12.87
C ILE A 444 -18.52 1.51 11.39
N SER A 445 -17.57 1.01 10.61
CA SER A 445 -17.76 0.80 9.18
C SER A 445 -18.86 -0.22 8.91
N SER A 446 -18.93 -1.32 9.67
CA SER A 446 -19.95 -2.36 9.49
C SER A 446 -21.35 -1.80 9.72
N LEU A 447 -21.54 -1.07 10.82
CA LEU A 447 -22.81 -0.43 11.14
C LEU A 447 -23.22 0.60 10.07
N CYS A 448 -22.28 1.37 9.54
CA CYS A 448 -22.59 2.36 8.49
C CYS A 448 -22.97 1.71 7.16
N PHE A 449 -22.28 0.64 6.74
CA PHE A 449 -22.63 -0.09 5.51
C PHE A 449 -23.97 -0.82 5.62
N GLU A 450 -24.33 -1.31 6.80
CA GLU A 450 -25.61 -1.95 7.05
C GLU A 450 -26.77 -0.94 7.19
N ASN A 451 -26.45 0.31 7.56
CA ASN A 451 -27.43 1.35 7.87
C ASN A 451 -27.03 2.72 7.24
N PRO A 452 -26.87 2.79 5.90
CA PRO A 452 -26.29 3.97 5.25
C PRO A 452 -27.12 5.24 5.44
N ASP A 453 -28.46 5.12 5.41
CA ASP A 453 -29.38 6.25 5.50
C ASP A 453 -29.51 6.81 6.92
N THR A 454 -29.42 5.95 7.95
CA THR A 454 -29.65 6.34 9.34
C THR A 454 -28.36 6.63 10.11
N LEU A 455 -27.24 5.98 9.76
CA LEU A 455 -25.93 6.17 10.40
C LEU A 455 -24.90 6.82 9.46
N GLY A 456 -24.82 6.36 8.21
CA GLY A 456 -23.69 6.62 7.32
C GLY A 456 -23.38 8.10 7.12
N ILE A 457 -24.39 8.93 6.82
CA ILE A 457 -24.19 10.36 6.50
C ILE A 457 -23.59 11.12 7.68
N SER A 458 -24.20 11.02 8.86
CA SER A 458 -23.76 11.76 10.06
C SER A 458 -22.43 11.26 10.60
N VAL A 459 -22.20 9.94 10.51
CA VAL A 459 -20.92 9.33 10.92
C VAL A 459 -19.81 9.82 10.01
N ARG A 460 -20.00 9.83 8.68
CA ARG A 460 -19.01 10.36 7.75
C ARG A 460 -18.66 11.82 8.05
N ALA A 461 -19.67 12.67 8.30
CA ALA A 461 -19.45 14.07 8.65
C ALA A 461 -18.61 14.23 9.94
N TYR A 462 -18.84 13.40 10.95
CA TYR A 462 -18.04 13.42 12.18
C TYR A 462 -16.61 12.91 11.95
N LEU A 463 -16.43 11.83 11.19
CA LEU A 463 -15.08 11.33 10.85
C LEU A 463 -14.30 12.34 9.99
N ASP A 464 -14.98 13.10 9.13
CA ASP A 464 -14.40 14.21 8.37
C ASP A 464 -13.96 15.35 9.29
N ALA A 465 -14.77 15.72 10.28
CA ALA A 465 -14.39 16.69 11.30
C ALA A 465 -13.14 16.26 12.08
N LEU A 466 -13.11 14.99 12.52
CA LEU A 466 -11.95 14.41 13.21
C LEU A 466 -10.70 14.38 12.32
N GLN A 467 -10.84 14.00 11.05
CA GLN A 467 -9.73 13.98 10.09
C GLN A 467 -9.13 15.37 9.89
N ASN A 468 -9.97 16.41 9.80
CA ASN A 468 -9.51 17.80 9.67
C ASN A 468 -8.75 18.26 10.90
N GLU A 469 -9.18 17.90 12.11
CA GLU A 469 -8.42 18.24 13.33
C GLU A 469 -7.08 17.51 13.42
N LEU A 470 -7.02 16.23 13.03
CA LEU A 470 -5.75 15.49 12.94
C LEU A 470 -4.78 16.17 11.96
N ILE A 471 -5.27 16.57 10.78
CA ILE A 471 -4.47 17.28 9.77
C ILE A 471 -3.97 18.62 10.31
N GLU A 472 -4.84 19.40 10.94
CA GLU A 472 -4.47 20.72 11.45
C GLU A 472 -3.47 20.62 12.59
N GLN A 473 -3.72 19.76 13.57
CA GLN A 473 -2.81 19.57 14.71
C GLN A 473 -1.49 18.91 14.30
N ASN A 474 -1.48 18.07 13.27
CA ASN A 474 -0.23 17.53 12.73
C ASN A 474 0.71 18.63 12.23
N LYS A 475 0.21 19.79 11.78
CA LYS A 475 1.09 20.91 11.36
C LYS A 475 1.93 21.44 12.52
N GLU A 476 1.38 21.47 13.74
CA GLU A 476 2.12 21.88 14.94
C GLU A 476 3.18 20.85 15.33
N VAL A 477 2.80 19.56 15.31
CA VAL A 477 3.74 18.45 15.56
C VAL A 477 4.85 18.43 14.53
N ASP A 478 4.52 18.66 13.26
CA ASP A 478 5.48 18.68 12.18
C ASP A 478 6.46 19.85 12.29
N ALA A 479 5.98 21.03 12.68
CA ALA A 479 6.86 22.17 12.95
C ALA A 479 7.89 21.83 14.05
N ALA A 480 7.47 21.12 15.11
CA ALA A 480 8.39 20.66 16.14
C ALA A 480 9.34 19.55 15.65
N MET A 481 8.84 18.61 14.84
CA MET A 481 9.64 17.55 14.24
C MET A 481 10.76 18.10 13.34
N LEU A 482 10.47 19.13 12.57
CA LEU A 482 11.44 19.84 11.72
C LEU A 482 12.41 20.70 12.53
N ALA A 483 11.99 21.22 13.69
CA ALA A 483 12.85 22.00 14.57
C ALA A 483 13.84 21.14 15.37
N GLU A 484 13.48 19.89 15.67
CA GLU A 484 14.37 18.93 16.31
C GLU A 484 15.46 18.44 15.32
N THR A 485 16.70 18.42 15.80
CA THR A 485 17.89 18.19 14.95
C THR A 485 18.62 16.90 15.30
N THR A 486 18.32 16.31 16.46
CA THR A 486 18.87 15.03 16.90
C THR A 486 17.99 13.87 16.46
N THR A 487 18.60 12.74 16.09
CA THR A 487 17.84 11.52 15.75
C THR A 487 17.09 10.99 16.96
N GLU A 488 17.70 11.05 18.14
CA GLU A 488 17.10 10.62 19.41
C GLU A 488 15.87 11.47 19.76
N GLY A 489 15.98 12.80 19.66
CA GLY A 489 14.87 13.71 19.90
C GLY A 489 13.72 13.51 18.91
N ARG A 490 14.03 13.36 17.62
CA ARG A 490 13.03 13.05 16.57
C ARG A 490 12.34 11.71 16.81
N THR A 491 13.08 10.70 17.21
CA THR A 491 12.55 9.36 17.53
C THR A 491 11.60 9.43 18.73
N ALA A 492 12.01 10.09 19.81
CA ALA A 492 11.17 10.28 20.99
C ALA A 492 9.88 11.04 20.65
N LEU A 493 9.98 12.12 19.86
CA LEU A 493 8.83 12.89 19.40
C LEU A 493 7.93 12.06 18.47
N ALA A 494 8.49 11.24 17.57
CA ALA A 494 7.73 10.39 16.66
C ALA A 494 6.91 9.34 17.40
N ASN A 495 7.51 8.67 18.40
CA ASN A 495 6.81 7.71 19.26
C ASN A 495 5.67 8.41 20.04
N LYS A 496 5.96 9.58 20.62
CA LYS A 496 4.97 10.35 21.38
C LYS A 496 3.83 10.86 20.51
N ALA A 497 4.14 11.35 19.32
CA ALA A 497 3.17 11.80 18.33
C ALA A 497 2.30 10.63 17.83
N GLY A 498 2.90 9.51 17.45
CA GLY A 498 2.17 8.32 17.00
C GLY A 498 1.21 7.80 18.09
N LYS A 499 1.68 7.75 19.35
CA LYS A 499 0.83 7.41 20.50
C LYS A 499 -0.33 8.40 20.66
N ALA A 500 -0.05 9.71 20.69
CA ALA A 500 -1.05 10.75 20.91
C ALA A 500 -2.11 10.78 19.80
N ALA A 501 -1.72 10.69 18.54
CA ALA A 501 -2.64 10.65 17.40
C ALA A 501 -3.56 9.43 17.46
N THR A 502 -2.99 8.25 17.73
CA THR A 502 -3.73 7.00 17.80
C THR A 502 -4.69 6.99 19.01
N GLU A 503 -4.23 7.43 20.18
CA GLU A 503 -5.05 7.49 21.39
C GLU A 503 -6.23 8.45 21.24
N ASN A 504 -5.99 9.67 20.74
CA ASN A 504 -7.06 10.64 20.49
C ASN A 504 -8.09 10.10 19.49
N THR A 505 -7.62 9.46 18.41
CA THR A 505 -8.51 8.84 17.41
C THR A 505 -9.31 7.70 18.01
N TYR A 506 -8.67 6.80 18.77
CA TYR A 506 -9.33 5.69 19.45
C TYR A 506 -10.43 6.18 20.40
N VAL A 507 -10.14 7.16 21.25
CA VAL A 507 -11.11 7.69 22.21
C VAL A 507 -12.33 8.28 21.49
N LYS A 508 -12.11 9.09 20.45
CA LYS A 508 -13.19 9.70 19.67
C LYS A 508 -14.03 8.66 18.92
N CYS A 509 -13.39 7.67 18.31
CA CYS A 509 -14.08 6.63 17.55
C CYS A 509 -14.79 5.62 18.47
N LYS A 510 -14.21 5.25 19.61
CA LYS A 510 -14.87 4.37 20.60
C LYS A 510 -16.12 5.03 21.16
N ALA A 511 -16.06 6.33 21.51
CA ALA A 511 -17.23 7.07 21.97
C ALA A 511 -18.34 7.10 20.89
N LEU A 512 -17.97 7.44 19.65
CA LEU A 512 -18.89 7.39 18.50
C LEU A 512 -19.55 6.01 18.35
N LEU A 513 -18.76 4.93 18.37
CA LEU A 513 -19.27 3.56 18.24
C LEU A 513 -20.28 3.21 19.33
N GLN A 514 -20.03 3.63 20.57
CA GLN A 514 -20.96 3.38 21.67
C GLN A 514 -22.29 4.15 21.49
N GLU A 515 -22.24 5.37 20.98
CA GLU A 515 -23.46 6.11 20.62
C GLU A 515 -24.22 5.45 19.47
N MET A 516 -23.52 4.97 18.43
CA MET A 516 -24.13 4.23 17.32
C MET A 516 -24.82 2.95 17.82
N ARG A 517 -24.17 2.19 18.71
CA ARG A 517 -24.77 0.99 19.33
C ARG A 517 -25.99 1.34 20.17
N ALA A 518 -25.94 2.42 20.94
CA ALA A 518 -27.08 2.88 21.73
C ALA A 518 -28.26 3.29 20.85
N TYR A 519 -28.00 3.98 19.73
CA TYR A 519 -29.01 4.35 18.74
C TYR A 519 -29.66 3.11 18.11
N GLN A 520 -28.87 2.12 17.68
CA GLN A 520 -29.40 0.88 17.12
C GLN A 520 -30.26 0.11 18.13
N LYS A 521 -29.85 0.05 19.40
CA LYS A 521 -30.62 -0.61 20.49
C LYS A 521 -31.93 0.11 20.83
N ALA A 522 -32.00 1.41 20.59
CA ALA A 522 -33.19 2.21 20.86
C ALA A 522 -34.26 2.07 19.76
N GLU A 523 -33.89 1.56 18.57
CA GLU A 523 -34.78 1.35 17.41
C GLU A 523 -35.53 2.63 16.96
N ASN A 524 -35.00 3.81 17.27
CA ASN A 524 -35.62 5.10 16.96
C ASN A 524 -35.22 5.60 15.56
N PHE A 525 -35.53 4.82 14.54
CA PHE A 525 -35.09 5.08 13.15
C PHE A 525 -35.86 6.19 12.44
N ASP A 526 -36.87 6.77 13.08
CA ASP A 526 -37.62 7.93 12.58
C ASP A 526 -36.79 9.22 12.58
N GLN A 527 -35.65 9.24 13.27
CA GLN A 527 -34.71 10.36 13.30
C GLN A 527 -33.32 9.86 12.93
N PRO A 528 -32.61 10.51 11.99
CA PRO A 528 -31.23 10.12 11.68
C PRO A 528 -30.35 10.27 12.91
N PHE A 529 -29.38 9.37 13.05
CA PHE A 529 -28.38 9.48 14.09
C PHE A 529 -27.61 10.80 13.94
N THR A 530 -27.16 11.35 15.05
CA THR A 530 -26.26 12.52 15.07
C THR A 530 -25.28 12.32 16.21
N PRO A 531 -23.97 12.17 15.92
CA PRO A 531 -22.96 12.06 16.95
C PRO A 531 -23.05 13.24 17.91
N SER A 532 -23.03 12.96 19.21
CA SER A 532 -23.24 13.98 20.24
C SER A 532 -22.15 15.06 20.22
N ASP A 533 -20.95 14.71 19.76
CA ASP A 533 -19.78 15.59 19.64
C ASP A 533 -19.64 16.24 18.24
N LEU A 534 -20.56 15.99 17.30
CA LEU A 534 -20.60 16.69 16.01
C LEU A 534 -21.33 18.03 16.16
N ASN A 535 -20.67 19.13 15.79
CA ASN A 535 -21.31 20.42 15.55
C ASN A 535 -21.83 20.47 14.11
N THR A 536 -23.15 20.34 13.94
CA THR A 536 -23.80 20.32 12.62
C THR A 536 -23.89 21.68 11.94
N GLU A 537 -23.67 22.79 12.66
CA GLU A 537 -23.62 24.13 12.05
C GLU A 537 -22.28 24.39 11.39
N THR A 538 -21.19 23.89 11.98
CA THR A 538 -19.82 24.12 11.50
C THR A 538 -19.21 22.92 10.80
N ASN A 539 -19.84 21.75 10.84
CA ASN A 539 -19.27 20.45 10.46
C ASN A 539 -17.92 20.17 11.13
N GLY A 540 -17.78 20.57 12.40
CA GLY A 540 -16.58 20.37 13.23
C GLY A 540 -16.88 19.58 14.50
N LEU A 541 -15.86 19.24 15.29
CA LEU A 541 -16.07 18.65 16.62
C LEU A 541 -16.51 19.73 17.62
N LYS A 542 -17.36 19.38 18.59
CA LYS A 542 -17.72 20.27 19.70
C LYS A 542 -16.57 20.35 20.70
N VAL A 543 -15.90 19.22 20.94
CA VAL A 543 -14.71 19.13 21.76
C VAL A 543 -13.54 18.73 20.87
N SER A 544 -12.56 19.63 20.69
CA SER A 544 -11.38 19.32 19.89
C SER A 544 -10.54 18.20 20.50
N ILE A 545 -9.84 17.44 19.67
CA ILE A 545 -8.79 16.50 20.11
C ILE A 545 -7.60 17.27 20.70
N THR A 546 -6.71 16.57 21.40
CA THR A 546 -5.51 17.17 22.00
C THR A 546 -4.22 16.62 21.41
N TYR A 547 -4.26 16.05 20.21
CA TYR A 547 -3.12 15.43 19.53
C TYR A 547 -1.82 16.26 19.62
N ALA A 548 -1.80 17.49 19.10
CA ALA A 548 -0.57 18.31 19.11
C ALA A 548 -0.10 18.62 20.54
N LYS A 549 -1.04 19.00 21.41
CA LYS A 549 -0.75 19.30 22.81
C LYS A 549 -0.14 18.09 23.54
N ASP A 550 -0.71 16.91 23.35
CA ASP A 550 -0.27 15.68 23.99
C ASP A 550 1.07 15.22 23.40
N ALA A 551 1.25 15.34 22.09
CA ALA A 551 2.51 15.05 21.39
C ALA A 551 3.66 15.97 21.85
N LEU A 552 3.38 17.23 22.18
CA LEU A 552 4.38 18.25 22.53
C LEU A 552 4.54 18.51 24.03
N ALA A 553 3.72 17.89 24.89
CA ALA A 553 3.85 17.98 26.34
C ALA A 553 5.26 17.58 26.83
N THR A 554 5.83 18.29 27.80
CA THR A 554 7.05 17.82 28.47
C THR A 554 6.71 16.64 29.38
N ASP A 555 7.47 15.55 29.31
CA ASP A 555 7.30 14.46 30.27
C ASP A 555 7.42 15.01 31.70
N PRO A 556 6.60 14.53 32.65
CA PRO A 556 6.73 14.93 34.03
C PRO A 556 8.16 14.63 34.48
N VAL A 557 8.88 15.68 34.91
CA VAL A 557 10.21 15.54 35.50
C VAL A 557 10.09 14.53 36.62
N THR A 558 10.65 13.34 36.43
CA THR A 558 10.82 12.40 37.53
C THR A 558 11.84 13.07 38.45
N PRO A 559 11.50 13.41 39.70
CA PRO A 559 12.49 13.97 40.60
C PRO A 559 13.65 12.98 40.70
N ASP A 560 14.87 13.44 40.45
CA ASP A 560 16.08 12.63 40.64
C ASP A 560 15.96 11.89 41.98
N GLN A 561 16.03 10.55 41.92
CA GLN A 561 16.22 9.78 43.14
C GLN A 561 17.48 10.33 43.82
N PRO A 562 17.45 10.63 45.14
CA PRO A 562 18.63 11.11 45.83
C PRO A 562 19.76 10.10 45.67
N GLY A 563 20.85 10.56 45.07
CA GLY A 563 21.99 9.74 44.69
C GLY A 563 22.51 8.90 45.86
N THR A 564 22.89 7.66 45.53
CA THR A 564 23.60 6.75 46.42
C THR A 564 24.87 7.43 46.97
N PRO A 565 25.16 7.39 48.29
CA PRO A 565 26.31 8.07 48.87
C PRO A 565 27.64 7.61 48.27
N GLU A 566 28.51 8.57 47.94
CA GLU A 566 29.88 8.33 47.48
C GLU A 566 30.69 7.49 48.49
N GLN A 567 31.38 6.48 47.96
CA GLN A 567 32.34 5.68 48.71
C GLN A 567 33.69 6.44 48.81
N PRO A 568 34.36 6.51 49.98
CA PRO A 568 35.58 7.31 50.15
C PRO A 568 36.74 6.81 49.30
N GLY A 569 37.42 7.74 48.62
CA GLY A 569 38.52 7.49 47.69
C GLY A 569 39.83 7.01 48.30
N THR A 570 40.64 6.38 47.46
CA THR A 570 42.00 5.89 47.74
C THR A 570 43.02 7.03 47.53
N PRO A 571 44.06 7.21 48.39
CA PRO A 571 44.95 8.38 48.34
C PRO A 571 45.98 8.36 47.20
N GLU A 572 46.24 9.55 46.63
CA GLU A 572 47.26 9.84 45.60
C GLU A 572 48.71 9.70 46.10
N GLN A 573 49.61 9.35 45.17
CA GLN A 573 51.07 9.34 45.33
C GLN A 573 51.71 10.50 44.51
N PRO A 574 52.72 11.21 45.03
CA PRO A 574 53.05 12.58 44.60
C PRO A 574 54.01 12.69 43.40
N ALA A 575 53.87 13.80 42.66
CA ALA A 575 54.67 14.18 41.49
C ALA A 575 55.87 15.09 41.81
N LYS A 576 56.90 15.06 40.95
CA LYS A 576 57.88 16.15 40.66
C LYS A 576 58.89 15.74 39.56
N PRO A 577 59.67 16.65 38.91
CA PRO A 577 59.42 18.01 38.36
C PRO A 577 59.89 18.19 36.87
N GLU A 578 59.66 19.38 36.28
CA GLU A 578 59.92 19.82 34.89
C GLU A 578 61.39 20.15 34.45
N LYS A 579 61.60 20.06 33.09
CA LYS A 579 62.35 20.94 32.11
C LYS A 579 63.90 20.87 31.98
N PRO A 580 64.56 21.34 30.86
CA PRO A 580 64.07 21.94 29.57
C PRO A 580 64.89 21.60 28.25
N THR A 581 64.50 22.27 27.14
CA THR A 581 65.29 22.81 25.98
C THR A 581 65.54 22.07 24.63
N THR A 582 65.25 22.85 23.56
CA THR A 582 65.93 23.05 22.24
C THR A 582 65.56 22.29 20.94
N LYS A 583 65.43 23.11 19.87
CA LYS A 583 65.09 22.99 18.41
C LYS A 583 66.29 22.41 17.57
N PRO A 584 66.32 22.26 16.20
CA PRO A 584 65.36 22.56 15.10
C PRO A 584 65.31 21.62 13.83
N GLU A 585 64.48 22.03 12.84
CA GLU A 585 64.56 21.89 11.34
C GLU A 585 63.79 20.80 10.51
N LYS A 586 62.67 21.25 9.87
CA LYS A 586 62.15 21.20 8.44
C LYS A 586 62.37 19.99 7.47
N PRO A 587 61.68 19.89 6.28
CA PRO A 587 60.38 20.43 5.78
C PRO A 587 59.50 19.49 4.87
N GLY A 588 58.28 19.95 4.52
CA GLY A 588 57.49 19.59 3.29
C GLY A 588 56.34 18.60 3.54
N LYS A 589 55.14 18.65 2.96
CA LYS A 589 54.49 19.33 1.80
C LYS A 589 52.97 19.42 2.08
N SER A 590 52.33 20.52 1.70
CA SER A 590 51.25 20.63 0.69
C SER A 590 49.95 19.90 1.01
N ASP A 591 48.91 20.67 1.35
CA ASP A 591 47.53 20.35 0.96
C ASP A 591 46.79 21.63 0.59
N THR A 592 46.12 21.55 -0.55
CA THR A 592 45.46 22.63 -1.26
C THR A 592 43.98 22.62 -0.92
N THR A 593 43.48 23.76 -0.44
CA THR A 593 42.08 24.11 -0.31
C THR A 593 41.44 24.31 -1.69
N THR A 594 40.26 23.75 -1.94
CA THR A 594 39.29 24.26 -2.93
C THR A 594 37.89 23.81 -2.47
N THR A 595 37.17 24.62 -1.70
CA THR A 595 36.10 25.53 -2.16
C THR A 595 35.00 24.82 -2.97
N VAL A 596 33.93 24.46 -2.24
CA VAL A 596 32.62 24.05 -2.77
C VAL A 596 32.04 25.20 -3.59
N THR A 597 31.80 24.95 -4.88
CA THR A 597 31.00 25.84 -5.73
C THR A 597 29.62 25.22 -5.87
N THR A 598 28.61 25.97 -5.44
CA THR A 598 27.19 25.73 -5.65
C THR A 598 26.88 25.66 -7.14
N ASN A 599 26.29 24.55 -7.59
CA ASN A 599 25.74 24.46 -8.95
C ASN A 599 24.21 24.52 -8.93
N LYS A 600 23.75 25.39 -9.83
CA LYS A 600 22.39 25.82 -10.08
C LYS A 600 21.53 24.66 -10.61
N THR A 601 20.27 24.71 -10.20
CA THR A 601 19.10 24.11 -10.85
C THR A 601 19.12 24.32 -12.36
N ASN A 602 19.17 23.22 -13.10
CA ASN A 602 18.82 23.17 -14.53
C ASN A 602 17.51 22.40 -14.66
N THR A 603 16.39 23.14 -14.69
CA THR A 603 15.12 22.67 -15.23
C THR A 603 15.20 22.76 -16.75
N LYS A 604 15.38 21.62 -17.44
CA LYS A 604 15.03 21.45 -18.85
C LYS A 604 15.08 19.97 -19.24
N GLY A 605 13.91 19.34 -19.17
CA GLY A 605 13.59 18.01 -19.69
C GLY A 605 12.07 17.91 -19.72
N GLY A 606 11.43 18.69 -20.61
CA GLY A 606 9.99 18.61 -20.80
C GLY A 606 9.69 17.44 -21.74
N LEU A 607 9.01 16.42 -21.24
CA LEU A 607 8.31 15.43 -22.06
C LEU A 607 7.13 16.13 -22.79
N PRO A 608 6.79 15.70 -24.01
CA PRO A 608 5.75 16.35 -24.80
C PRO A 608 4.36 16.19 -24.18
N THR A 609 3.53 17.18 -24.49
CA THR A 609 2.14 17.37 -24.07
C THR A 609 1.20 16.25 -24.51
N THR A 610 0.19 16.02 -23.66
CA THR A 610 -1.07 15.29 -23.89
C THR A 610 -1.52 15.24 -25.35
N GLY A 611 -1.74 14.04 -25.87
CA GLY A 611 -2.43 13.83 -27.14
C GLY A 611 -3.89 14.25 -27.04
N ASP A 612 -4.31 15.16 -27.91
CA ASP A 612 -5.70 15.53 -28.12
C ASP A 612 -6.51 14.33 -28.65
N ARG A 613 -7.76 14.21 -28.17
CA ARG A 613 -8.78 13.26 -28.63
C ARG A 613 -8.88 13.26 -30.16
N PHE A 614 -8.78 12.09 -30.78
CA PHE A 614 -9.02 11.90 -32.21
C PHE A 614 -10.43 11.34 -32.46
N ASP A 615 -11.22 12.06 -33.24
CA ASP A 615 -12.57 11.69 -33.68
C ASP A 615 -12.47 10.65 -34.81
N GLY A 616 -12.82 9.40 -34.49
CA GLY A 616 -12.72 8.24 -35.38
C GLY A 616 -14.06 7.74 -35.92
N ARG A 617 -14.95 8.62 -36.41
CA ARG A 617 -16.12 8.18 -37.18
C ARG A 617 -15.73 7.83 -38.62
N VAL A 618 -15.50 6.56 -38.94
CA VAL A 618 -16.00 5.88 -40.17
C VAL A 618 -16.02 4.34 -40.00
N VAL A 619 -17.25 3.84 -40.00
CA VAL A 619 -17.85 2.50 -40.19
C VAL A 619 -17.20 1.60 -41.26
N ALA A 620 -17.01 0.28 -40.98
CA ALA A 620 -17.73 -0.83 -41.63
C ALA A 620 -17.06 -2.24 -41.47
N ALA A 621 -17.75 -3.11 -40.72
CA ALA A 621 -18.11 -4.51 -41.03
C ALA A 621 -17.11 -5.48 -41.70
N PHE A 622 -16.74 -6.55 -40.99
CA PHE A 622 -16.96 -7.94 -41.45
C PHE A 622 -17.24 -8.88 -40.26
N ALA A 623 -18.14 -9.83 -40.52
CA ALA A 623 -18.75 -10.72 -39.55
C ALA A 623 -18.27 -12.18 -39.74
N ILE A 624 -18.27 -12.93 -38.63
CA ILE A 624 -18.42 -14.40 -38.51
C ILE A 624 -17.24 -15.27 -38.96
N ALA A 625 -16.57 -15.92 -37.99
CA ALA A 625 -16.56 -17.39 -37.79
C ALA A 625 -15.48 -17.79 -36.78
N GLY A 626 -15.87 -18.39 -35.64
CA GLY A 626 -14.92 -18.90 -34.66
C GLY A 626 -15.51 -19.43 -33.36
N VAL A 627 -16.70 -20.03 -33.39
CA VAL A 627 -17.21 -20.80 -32.25
C VAL A 627 -16.79 -22.25 -32.43
N ALA A 628 -16.16 -22.80 -31.38
CA ALA A 628 -15.94 -24.22 -31.06
C ALA A 628 -14.48 -24.70 -31.08
N VAL A 629 -13.71 -24.44 -30.01
CA VAL A 629 -12.85 -25.45 -29.33
C VAL A 629 -12.56 -25.00 -27.87
N ILE A 630 -13.53 -25.04 -26.95
CA ILE A 630 -13.23 -25.08 -25.50
C ILE A 630 -14.28 -25.98 -24.83
N SER A 631 -14.18 -27.30 -25.02
CA SER A 631 -15.00 -28.29 -24.31
C SER A 631 -14.39 -29.69 -24.34
N ALA A 632 -13.13 -29.86 -23.91
CA ALA A 632 -12.52 -31.20 -23.84
C ALA A 632 -11.71 -31.50 -22.56
N GLY A 633 -11.50 -30.54 -21.65
CA GLY A 633 -10.77 -30.77 -20.40
C GLY A 633 -11.62 -31.28 -19.22
N GLY A 634 -12.93 -31.01 -19.21
CA GLY A 634 -13.79 -31.27 -18.04
C GLY A 634 -14.54 -32.62 -18.02
N TYR A 635 -14.57 -33.37 -19.13
CA TYR A 635 -15.49 -34.50 -19.27
C TYR A 635 -14.89 -35.87 -18.88
N PHE A 636 -13.58 -35.97 -18.65
CA PHE A 636 -12.93 -37.26 -18.33
C PHE A 636 -12.80 -37.59 -16.83
N LEU A 637 -13.12 -36.66 -15.92
CA LEU A 637 -13.00 -36.88 -14.47
C LEU A 637 -14.33 -37.20 -13.76
N TYR A 638 -15.48 -37.02 -14.42
CA TYR A 638 -16.79 -37.21 -13.79
C TYR A 638 -17.32 -38.67 -13.79
N ARG A 639 -16.59 -39.64 -14.38
CA ARG A 639 -17.10 -41.02 -14.51
C ARG A 639 -16.31 -42.10 -13.74
N ARG A 640 -15.46 -41.72 -12.78
CA ARG A 640 -14.63 -42.70 -12.03
C ARG A 640 -14.79 -42.70 -10.50
N ASN A 641 -15.85 -42.09 -9.96
CA ASN A 641 -16.17 -42.12 -8.52
C ASN A 641 -17.61 -42.60 -8.21
N LYS A 642 -18.14 -43.51 -9.02
CA LYS A 642 -19.26 -44.37 -8.62
C LYS A 642 -18.88 -45.82 -8.86
N GLU A 643 -18.21 -46.40 -7.86
CA GLU A 643 -18.31 -47.79 -7.40
C GLU A 643 -17.59 -47.93 -6.06
#